data_AF-A0A815GLY3-F1
#
_entry.id   AF-A0A815GLY3-F1
#
_cell.length_a   1.000
_cell.length_b   1.000
_cell.length_c   1.000
_cell.angle_alpha   90.00
_cell.angle_beta   90.00
_cell.angle_gamma   90.00
#
_symmetry.space_group_name_H-M   'P 1'
#
loop_
_entity.id
_entity.type
_entity.pdbx_description
1 polymer ?
#
loop_
_entity_poly.entity_id
_entity_poly.type
_entity_poly.pdbx_seq_one_letter_code
_entity_poly.pdbx_strand_id
1 'polypeptide(L)'
;MNKICLLALRRSYATTSTSTFRAADTIIKKTEHGNPKPDPNKLVFGANFSDHMLTIKHTNASGWEKPVIEPLKPFSIHPAAKVLHYAIEIFEGLKAYRGNDGKIRLFRPDLNMKRMLTSAERSVLPTFDGNELLECIKKLIQVDADWVPRSTSSTLYIRPTLIGTEPTLGVGASNESLLFVVTGPVGPYFPTGFKPVSLLADTFHCRAFPGGVGAYKAGSNYGPTIYVNQLAHSKGCQQVLWLYGNKQHITEVGTMNVFIYLKNKKGSNELVTPPLNGLILPGVTRQSILDLGRTWKELTVSEREITMDELLEAHRENRLLEMFGAGTACIVCPVERIIYEGKEYNLATMNKGAPLTIRFHDELVNIQFGRKPIYLFLQIFVVFCSQPKRVVDRMYISFDRARYCVRRLNGTHEIGCQSSIRGNSGRMYMIDNDQEFHIYLTDKKLIDSFNSFIIVLNVNLFNTYYIDYLMKHLDKKLNGLLLYLKSNLSRPLDFSHDDQCPNNRNSFYLNQTEKINWNSKGTSLFFRSFPFPIMLIDEEDDYKRLIEFYRQFNNSQSSPACGLELKSFQNAAHTTKTCMKRNDISHSLIDLQEIFCDPIGGLNIYSKLPQSIKIKPDQRSLKSVILILVTTDSFQMFLKPKGSTGGVQQPATALITFLTLAHLIGQEQDEFKKQNKEIIFVTLDGDALDYSASFKFMFDMINGYFPIGNKNEQPIKIEHIHSIIEFQSLSMTNELWLHTHPSSLINQTFIDILLRNNPMINLIRPNSPLPPASSQIFLRQTLSLSFPVYILSSTNQNQLLNHYYHSFFDDPSTLSINISTLEYNTTTEISLWIKRIVEPFAQTLIESLVGIKKNVIIKQEIINNLVYCILKNINCPLIHNVTNQSIGNTFKPFDQTSMPFSINTYPISTTPTFPFIKYVLGYFLRDRSYDIQNLTKISCKERAYNDSFCSYTFVDGYAPSIINEKSFSGYCVRSYLRFVQSISPAFIIENYDLSQTTYPAWTESRWTTISLRLFIIPTRTHEIVTLIIGILLTFISFCVLFFLRYYTKISLFQPSSS
;
A
#
# COMPACT_ATOMS: atom_id res chain seq x y z
N MET A 1 -20.36 3.07 4.24
CA MET A 1 -19.40 2.06 4.74
C MET A 1 -18.72 1.22 3.64
N ASN A 2 -19.42 0.58 2.70
CA ASN A 2 -18.78 -0.34 1.72
C ASN A 2 -18.00 0.29 0.54
N LYS A 3 -18.10 1.61 0.29
CA LYS A 3 -17.43 2.27 -0.86
C LYS A 3 -16.00 2.78 -0.57
N ILE A 4 -15.63 2.93 0.71
CA ILE A 4 -14.36 3.58 1.12
C ILE A 4 -13.23 2.54 1.23
N CYS A 5 -13.58 1.32 1.66
CA CYS A 5 -12.62 0.21 1.80
C CYS A 5 -12.03 -0.25 0.44
N LEU A 6 -12.78 -0.09 -0.65
CA LEU A 6 -12.36 -0.47 -2.01
C LEU A 6 -11.36 0.49 -2.67
N LEU A 7 -11.26 1.74 -2.20
CA LEU A 7 -10.34 2.74 -2.75
C LEU A 7 -8.95 2.68 -2.10
N ALA A 8 -8.86 2.33 -0.82
CA ALA A 8 -7.59 2.13 -0.12
C ALA A 8 -6.85 0.87 -0.61
N LEU A 9 -7.58 -0.20 -0.97
CA LEU A 9 -6.99 -1.40 -1.56
C LEU A 9 -6.43 -1.15 -2.98
N ARG A 10 -6.86 -0.12 -3.72
CA ARG A 10 -6.42 0.12 -5.11
C ARG A 10 -4.99 0.64 -5.26
N ARG A 11 -4.34 1.16 -4.22
CA ARG A 11 -2.95 1.64 -4.30
C ARG A 11 -1.91 0.66 -3.77
N SER A 12 -2.31 -0.35 -2.98
CA SER A 12 -1.40 -1.36 -2.44
C SER A 12 -1.06 -2.49 -3.42
N TYR A 13 -1.71 -2.55 -4.60
CA TYR A 13 -1.47 -3.57 -5.62
C TYR A 13 -0.40 -3.22 -6.65
N ALA A 14 0.39 -2.17 -6.44
CA ALA A 14 1.42 -1.74 -7.39
C ALA A 14 2.83 -1.78 -6.78
N THR A 15 3.23 -2.87 -6.13
CA THR A 15 4.66 -3.27 -5.97
C THR A 15 4.81 -4.77 -5.65
N THR A 16 4.02 -5.64 -6.29
CA THR A 16 4.48 -7.03 -6.49
C THR A 16 5.31 -7.04 -7.76
N SER A 17 6.57 -7.44 -7.66
CA SER A 17 7.37 -7.89 -8.79
C SER A 17 6.73 -9.18 -9.36
N THR A 18 5.59 -9.06 -10.02
CA THR A 18 5.05 -10.10 -10.89
C THR A 18 5.99 -10.21 -12.08
N SER A 19 6.60 -11.38 -12.27
CA SER A 19 7.43 -11.67 -13.44
C SER A 19 6.60 -11.48 -14.71
N THR A 20 6.77 -10.32 -15.36
CA THR A 20 6.26 -10.03 -16.70
C THR A 20 6.96 -10.91 -17.74
N PHE A 21 6.33 -11.13 -18.90
CA PHE A 21 7.03 -11.67 -20.08
C PHE A 21 8.11 -10.68 -20.56
N ARG A 22 9.13 -11.19 -21.25
CA ARG A 22 10.20 -10.38 -21.86
C ARG A 22 10.08 -10.42 -23.38
N ALA A 23 10.15 -9.25 -24.01
CA ALA A 23 10.20 -9.11 -25.45
C ALA A 23 11.44 -9.79 -26.04
N ALA A 24 12.54 -9.85 -25.30
CA ALA A 24 13.75 -10.58 -25.69
C ALA A 24 13.47 -12.05 -26.03
N ASP A 25 12.53 -12.69 -25.32
CA ASP A 25 12.19 -14.11 -25.47
C ASP A 25 11.15 -14.40 -26.55
N THR A 26 10.82 -13.41 -27.39
CA THR A 26 9.80 -13.56 -28.44
C THR A 26 10.21 -14.61 -29.47
N ILE A 27 9.38 -15.63 -29.65
CA ILE A 27 9.52 -16.65 -30.69
C ILE A 27 8.80 -16.18 -31.95
N ILE A 28 9.47 -16.18 -33.10
CA ILE A 28 8.89 -15.74 -34.38
C ILE A 28 8.77 -16.93 -35.32
N LYS A 29 7.54 -17.22 -35.76
CA LYS A 29 7.20 -18.21 -36.78
C LYS A 29 6.59 -17.48 -37.97
N LYS A 30 7.35 -17.35 -39.06
CA LYS A 30 6.87 -16.65 -40.26
C LYS A 30 6.01 -17.58 -41.13
N THR A 31 5.03 -17.01 -41.83
CA THR A 31 4.31 -17.73 -42.90
C THR A 31 5.25 -18.05 -44.07
N GLU A 32 5.04 -19.21 -44.71
CA GLU A 32 5.77 -19.61 -45.93
C GLU A 32 5.27 -18.84 -47.17
N HIS A 33 3.98 -18.50 -47.18
CA HIS A 33 3.33 -17.74 -48.25
C HIS A 33 2.47 -16.62 -47.64
N GLY A 34 2.82 -15.35 -47.92
CA GLY A 34 2.06 -14.20 -47.45
C GLY A 34 0.87 -13.89 -48.35
N ASN A 35 -0.21 -13.34 -47.77
CA ASN A 35 -1.40 -12.98 -48.54
C ASN A 35 -1.12 -11.79 -49.48
N PRO A 36 -1.86 -11.67 -50.61
CA PRO A 36 -1.80 -10.49 -51.48
C PRO A 36 -2.26 -9.25 -50.71
N LYS A 37 -1.56 -8.13 -50.93
CA LYS A 37 -1.80 -6.89 -50.17
C LYS A 37 -3.00 -6.17 -50.82
N PRO A 38 -4.04 -5.82 -50.04
CA PRO A 38 -5.22 -5.16 -50.58
C PRO A 38 -4.89 -3.77 -51.13
N ASP A 39 -5.66 -3.32 -52.12
CA ASP A 39 -5.58 -1.96 -52.67
C ASP A 39 -5.85 -0.91 -51.56
N PRO A 40 -4.88 -0.03 -51.24
CA PRO A 40 -5.03 0.99 -50.20
C PRO A 40 -6.24 1.91 -50.35
N ASN A 41 -6.75 2.10 -51.57
CA ASN A 41 -7.89 2.98 -51.85
C ASN A 41 -9.25 2.34 -51.59
N LYS A 42 -9.30 1.01 -51.40
CA LYS A 42 -10.54 0.23 -51.18
C LYS A 42 -10.63 -0.34 -49.76
N LEU A 43 -9.74 0.08 -48.87
CA LEU A 43 -9.68 -0.44 -47.50
C LEU A 43 -10.88 0.01 -46.66
N VAL A 44 -11.55 -0.98 -46.06
CA VAL A 44 -12.57 -0.75 -45.03
C VAL A 44 -11.95 -0.96 -43.65
N PHE A 45 -12.31 -0.13 -42.68
CA PHE A 45 -11.75 -0.19 -41.34
C PHE A 45 -12.03 -1.54 -40.67
N GLY A 46 -10.97 -2.31 -40.37
CA GLY A 46 -11.06 -3.58 -39.65
C GLY A 46 -11.50 -4.81 -40.47
N ALA A 47 -11.55 -4.71 -41.80
CA ALA A 47 -11.97 -5.81 -42.67
C ALA A 47 -10.82 -6.70 -43.18
N ASN A 48 -9.60 -6.17 -43.25
CA ASN A 48 -8.41 -6.87 -43.71
C ASN A 48 -7.40 -7.00 -42.57
N PHE A 49 -6.70 -8.15 -42.49
CA PHE A 49 -5.71 -8.44 -41.47
C PHE A 49 -4.36 -8.81 -42.10
N SER A 50 -3.27 -8.57 -41.36
CA SER A 50 -1.93 -8.97 -41.75
C SER A 50 -1.69 -10.47 -41.58
N ASP A 51 -0.54 -10.95 -42.05
CA ASP A 51 -0.22 -12.38 -42.08
C ASP A 51 0.04 -12.96 -40.68
N HIS A 52 0.43 -12.16 -39.69
CA HIS A 52 0.84 -12.62 -38.37
C HIS A 52 0.06 -11.98 -37.22
N MET A 53 0.10 -12.64 -36.07
CA MET A 53 -0.41 -12.14 -34.80
C MET A 53 0.59 -12.42 -33.66
N LEU A 54 0.57 -11.58 -32.63
CA LEU A 54 1.27 -11.85 -31.37
C LEU A 54 0.32 -12.54 -30.40
N THR A 55 0.79 -13.56 -29.68
CA THR A 55 0.06 -14.20 -28.57
C THR A 55 0.96 -14.38 -27.35
N ILE A 56 0.38 -14.16 -26.17
CA ILE A 56 1.04 -14.34 -24.87
C ILE A 56 -0.01 -14.88 -23.91
N LYS A 57 0.16 -16.14 -23.49
CA LYS A 57 -0.75 -16.79 -22.54
C LYS A 57 -0.39 -16.43 -21.12
N HIS A 58 -1.38 -16.43 -20.25
CA HIS A 58 -1.21 -16.29 -18.82
C HIS A 58 -2.09 -17.28 -18.07
N THR A 59 -1.52 -17.96 -17.08
CA THR A 59 -2.30 -18.67 -16.07
C THR A 59 -1.88 -18.24 -14.68
N ASN A 60 -2.77 -18.31 -13.69
CA ASN A 60 -2.43 -17.99 -12.31
C ASN A 60 -1.35 -18.93 -11.73
N ALA A 61 -1.17 -20.12 -12.32
CA ALA A 61 -0.17 -21.10 -11.91
C ALA A 61 1.23 -20.82 -12.51
N SER A 62 1.31 -20.49 -13.80
CA SER A 62 2.57 -20.31 -14.54
C SER A 62 2.98 -18.85 -14.78
N GLY A 63 2.11 -17.88 -14.48
CA GLY A 63 2.31 -16.48 -14.84
C GLY A 63 2.23 -16.27 -16.36
N TRP A 64 2.94 -15.25 -16.85
CA TRP A 64 3.03 -14.96 -18.29
C TRP A 64 3.98 -15.94 -19.00
N GLU A 65 3.51 -16.55 -20.09
CA GLU A 65 4.33 -17.36 -20.98
C GLU A 65 5.16 -16.50 -21.95
N LYS A 66 6.05 -17.14 -22.72
CA LYS A 66 6.88 -16.46 -23.72
C LYS A 66 6.01 -15.87 -24.85
N PRO A 67 6.33 -14.66 -25.35
CA PRO A 67 5.61 -14.10 -26.48
C PRO A 67 5.85 -14.91 -27.77
N VAL A 68 4.79 -15.14 -28.55
CA VAL A 68 4.87 -15.87 -29.82
C VAL A 68 4.26 -15.03 -30.93
N ILE A 69 5.06 -14.69 -31.94
CA ILE A 69 4.58 -14.15 -33.23
C ILE A 69 4.43 -15.33 -34.18
N GLU A 70 3.23 -15.57 -34.68
CA GLU A 70 2.90 -16.69 -35.56
C GLU A 70 1.83 -16.31 -36.60
N PRO A 71 1.58 -17.12 -37.64
CA PRO A 71 0.55 -16.83 -38.62
C PRO A 71 -0.82 -16.62 -37.97
N LEU A 72 -1.57 -15.64 -38.48
CA LEU A 72 -2.92 -15.32 -38.01
C LEU A 72 -3.81 -16.57 -38.12
N LYS A 73 -4.41 -16.97 -37.00
CA LYS A 73 -5.27 -18.15 -36.93
C LYS A 73 -6.45 -17.93 -35.97
N PRO A 74 -7.58 -18.62 -36.19
CA PRO A 74 -8.69 -18.58 -35.24
C PRO A 74 -8.28 -19.19 -33.89
N PHE A 75 -8.84 -18.66 -32.80
CA PHE A 75 -8.69 -19.26 -31.48
C PHE A 75 -9.76 -20.31 -31.23
N SER A 76 -9.36 -21.45 -30.66
CA SER A 76 -10.28 -22.38 -30.01
C SER A 76 -10.47 -21.94 -28.56
N ILE A 77 -11.62 -21.35 -28.23
CA ILE A 77 -11.97 -20.91 -26.89
C ILE A 77 -13.13 -21.76 -26.39
N HIS A 78 -13.07 -22.20 -25.14
CA HIS A 78 -14.15 -22.97 -24.54
C HIS A 78 -15.45 -22.14 -24.50
N PRO A 79 -16.63 -22.69 -24.83
CA PRO A 79 -17.88 -21.93 -24.83
C PRO A 79 -18.23 -21.29 -23.48
N ALA A 80 -17.78 -21.86 -22.37
CA ALA A 80 -17.92 -21.31 -21.02
C ALA A 80 -16.87 -20.24 -20.64
N ALA A 81 -16.06 -19.75 -21.58
CA ALA A 81 -15.02 -18.77 -21.27
C ALA A 81 -15.62 -17.45 -20.76
N LYS A 82 -15.02 -16.89 -19.70
CA LYS A 82 -15.53 -15.66 -19.06
C LYS A 82 -15.69 -14.48 -20.00
N VAL A 83 -14.82 -14.33 -21.00
CA VAL A 83 -14.97 -13.29 -22.03
C VAL A 83 -16.33 -13.36 -22.75
N LEU A 84 -16.84 -14.56 -23.02
CA LEU A 84 -18.07 -14.77 -23.77
C LEU A 84 -19.32 -14.45 -22.94
N HIS A 85 -19.29 -14.71 -21.63
CA HIS A 85 -20.46 -14.57 -20.75
C HIS A 85 -20.49 -13.25 -19.98
N TYR A 86 -19.32 -12.68 -19.67
CA TYR A 86 -19.19 -11.54 -18.76
C TYR A 86 -18.39 -10.37 -19.34
N ALA A 87 -17.96 -10.47 -20.61
CA ALA A 87 -17.17 -9.44 -21.29
C ALA A 87 -15.92 -9.03 -20.49
N ILE A 88 -15.25 -9.99 -19.83
CA ILE A 88 -13.94 -9.77 -19.18
C ILE A 88 -12.88 -9.68 -20.28
N GLU A 89 -12.86 -8.53 -20.93
CA GLU A 89 -11.93 -8.20 -21.99
C GLU A 89 -11.64 -6.70 -22.03
N ILE A 90 -10.39 -6.39 -22.38
CA ILE A 90 -9.93 -5.04 -22.66
C ILE A 90 -9.18 -5.03 -23.98
N PHE A 91 -9.13 -3.86 -24.60
CA PHE A 91 -8.36 -3.69 -25.82
C PHE A 91 -7.81 -2.28 -25.95
N GLU A 92 -6.76 -2.17 -26.75
CA GLU A 92 -6.20 -0.91 -27.18
C GLU A 92 -6.30 -0.72 -28.68
N GLY A 93 -6.09 0.51 -29.13
CA GLY A 93 -6.07 0.84 -30.55
C GLY A 93 -5.00 1.87 -30.82
N LEU A 94 -4.03 1.51 -31.66
CA LEU A 94 -2.98 2.40 -32.14
C LEU A 94 -2.75 2.16 -33.64
N LYS A 95 -2.03 3.09 -34.27
CA LYS A 95 -1.75 3.08 -35.70
C LYS A 95 -0.24 3.16 -35.94
N ALA A 96 0.23 2.44 -36.94
CA ALA A 96 1.54 2.58 -37.53
C ALA A 96 1.44 3.34 -38.85
N TYR A 97 2.30 4.35 -38.98
CA TYR A 97 2.36 5.29 -40.09
C TYR A 97 3.68 5.12 -40.82
N ARG A 98 3.64 4.94 -42.14
CA ARG A 98 4.84 5.00 -42.97
C ARG A 98 5.07 6.44 -43.43
N GLY A 99 6.15 7.05 -42.95
CA GLY A 99 6.52 8.39 -43.38
C GLY A 99 7.03 8.41 -44.83
N ASN A 100 7.14 9.61 -45.39
CA ASN A 100 7.71 9.82 -46.73
C ASN A 100 9.18 9.35 -46.82
N ASP A 101 9.87 9.28 -45.68
CA ASP A 101 11.23 8.74 -45.54
C ASP A 101 11.28 7.19 -45.44
N GLY A 102 10.16 6.52 -45.67
CA GLY A 102 10.03 5.06 -45.60
C GLY A 102 9.97 4.48 -44.18
N LYS A 103 10.28 5.28 -43.14
CA LYS A 103 10.31 4.83 -41.74
C LYS A 103 8.90 4.65 -41.19
N ILE A 104 8.69 3.54 -40.47
CA ILE A 104 7.44 3.24 -39.78
C ILE A 104 7.48 3.86 -38.38
N ARG A 105 6.41 4.55 -37.99
CA ARG A 105 6.28 5.27 -36.72
C ARG A 105 5.01 4.87 -35.99
N LEU A 106 5.08 4.87 -34.67
CA LEU A 106 3.92 4.72 -33.78
C LEU A 106 3.63 6.08 -33.12
N PHE A 107 2.35 6.44 -33.02
CA PHE A 107 1.95 7.71 -32.41
C PHE A 107 1.60 7.53 -30.92
N ARG A 108 2.44 8.09 -30.03
CA ARG A 108 2.28 8.08 -28.56
C ARG A 108 1.87 6.69 -27.98
N PRO A 109 2.55 5.59 -28.37
CA PRO A 109 2.14 4.25 -27.96
C PRO A 109 2.27 3.99 -26.45
N ASP A 110 3.12 4.75 -25.76
CA ASP A 110 3.29 4.74 -24.30
C ASP A 110 1.99 5.11 -23.57
N LEU A 111 1.25 6.11 -24.07
CA LEU A 111 -0.05 6.49 -23.51
C LEU A 111 -1.12 5.41 -23.74
N ASN A 112 -1.06 4.69 -24.86
CA ASN A 112 -1.91 3.52 -25.10
C ASN A 112 -1.61 2.40 -24.09
N MET A 113 -0.33 2.07 -23.86
CA MET A 113 0.06 1.04 -22.89
C MET A 113 -0.39 1.39 -21.47
N LYS A 114 -0.22 2.66 -21.06
CA LYS A 114 -0.70 3.14 -19.76
C LYS A 114 -2.21 2.96 -19.59
N ARG A 115 -3.01 3.29 -20.61
CA ARG A 115 -4.47 3.13 -20.57
C ARG A 115 -4.89 1.65 -20.59
N MET A 116 -4.16 0.80 -21.31
CA MET A 116 -4.39 -0.65 -21.31
C MET A 116 -4.20 -1.22 -19.90
N LEU A 117 -3.12 -0.83 -19.21
CA LEU A 117 -2.84 -1.27 -17.83
C LEU A 117 -3.93 -0.84 -16.85
N THR A 118 -4.35 0.43 -16.91
CA THR A 118 -5.46 0.92 -16.09
C THR A 118 -6.78 0.18 -16.37
N SER A 119 -6.99 -0.26 -17.62
CA SER A 119 -8.16 -1.08 -17.98
C SER A 119 -8.03 -2.53 -17.49
N ALA A 120 -6.82 -3.09 -17.48
CA ALA A 120 -6.54 -4.45 -17.00
C ALA A 120 -6.79 -4.54 -15.49
N GLU A 121 -6.26 -3.58 -14.74
CA GLU A 121 -6.49 -3.43 -13.30
C GLU A 121 -7.98 -3.35 -12.97
N ARG A 122 -8.76 -2.59 -13.76
CA ARG A 122 -10.21 -2.48 -13.55
C ARG A 122 -10.95 -3.79 -13.76
N SER A 123 -10.51 -4.59 -14.72
CA SER A 123 -11.13 -5.86 -15.09
C SER A 123 -10.57 -7.04 -14.30
N VAL A 124 -9.61 -6.79 -13.38
CA VAL A 124 -8.88 -7.82 -12.62
C VAL A 124 -8.24 -8.86 -13.56
N LEU A 125 -7.79 -8.39 -14.73
CA LEU A 125 -6.97 -9.15 -15.66
C LEU A 125 -5.49 -8.99 -15.26
N PRO A 126 -4.62 -9.97 -15.57
CA PRO A 126 -3.21 -9.89 -15.19
C PRO A 126 -2.54 -8.64 -15.79
N THR A 127 -1.78 -7.92 -14.96
CA THR A 127 -0.98 -6.77 -15.39
C THR A 127 0.34 -7.23 -16.01
N PHE A 128 1.00 -6.36 -16.79
CA PHE A 128 2.23 -6.66 -17.52
C PHE A 128 3.10 -5.40 -17.65
N ASP A 129 4.37 -5.54 -18.05
CA ASP A 129 5.20 -4.38 -18.39
C ASP A 129 4.80 -3.85 -19.77
N GLY A 130 4.28 -2.62 -19.82
CA GLY A 130 3.86 -1.97 -21.05
C GLY A 130 4.99 -1.74 -22.05
N ASN A 131 6.25 -1.59 -21.59
CA ASN A 131 7.40 -1.45 -22.48
C ASN A 131 7.72 -2.79 -23.15
N GLU A 132 7.64 -3.91 -22.42
CA GLU A 132 7.85 -5.24 -22.98
C GLU A 132 6.79 -5.57 -24.04
N LEU A 133 5.51 -5.26 -23.78
CA LEU A 133 4.46 -5.41 -24.80
C LEU A 133 4.73 -4.52 -26.02
N LEU A 134 5.16 -3.28 -25.82
CA LEU A 134 5.46 -2.35 -26.90
C LEU A 134 6.62 -2.85 -27.78
N GLU A 135 7.66 -3.42 -27.20
CA GLU A 135 8.75 -4.05 -27.96
C GLU A 135 8.26 -5.28 -28.74
N CYS A 136 7.38 -6.10 -28.17
CA CYS A 136 6.75 -7.20 -28.90
C CYS A 136 5.90 -6.70 -30.09
N ILE A 137 5.13 -5.62 -29.90
CA ILE A 137 4.36 -4.96 -30.98
C ILE A 137 5.29 -4.44 -32.07
N LYS A 138 6.42 -3.82 -31.71
CA LYS A 138 7.42 -3.37 -32.69
C LYS A 138 7.98 -4.53 -33.51
N LYS A 139 8.30 -5.67 -32.86
CA LYS A 139 8.74 -6.88 -33.55
C LYS A 139 7.68 -7.42 -34.51
N LEU A 140 6.40 -7.45 -34.10
CA LEU A 140 5.29 -7.86 -34.98
C LEU A 140 5.19 -6.96 -36.20
N ILE A 141 5.26 -5.64 -36.02
CA ILE A 141 5.22 -4.66 -37.13
C ILE A 141 6.45 -4.78 -38.04
N GLN A 142 7.61 -5.15 -37.50
CA GLN A 142 8.80 -5.41 -38.32
C GLN A 142 8.63 -6.66 -39.18
N VAL A 143 8.01 -7.72 -38.64
CA VAL A 143 7.67 -8.93 -39.40
C VAL A 143 6.66 -8.60 -40.50
N ASP A 144 5.63 -7.82 -40.17
CA ASP A 144 4.58 -7.39 -41.09
C ASP A 144 4.86 -6.01 -41.72
N ALA A 145 6.13 -5.64 -41.89
CA ALA A 145 6.49 -4.29 -42.33
C ALA A 145 5.85 -3.94 -43.68
N ASP A 146 5.73 -4.90 -44.61
CA ASP A 146 5.12 -4.68 -45.93
C ASP A 146 3.61 -4.44 -45.88
N TRP A 147 2.94 -4.84 -44.81
CA TRP A 147 1.52 -4.57 -44.58
C TRP A 147 1.26 -3.12 -44.19
N VAL A 148 2.28 -2.37 -43.74
CA VAL A 148 2.13 -0.93 -43.48
C VAL A 148 1.99 -0.19 -44.81
N PRO A 149 0.82 0.39 -45.12
CA PRO A 149 0.56 0.98 -46.42
C PRO A 149 1.58 2.06 -46.78
N ARG A 150 1.89 2.18 -48.08
CA ARG A 150 2.72 3.27 -48.62
C ARG A 150 1.93 4.54 -48.89
N SER A 151 0.60 4.45 -48.95
CA SER A 151 -0.27 5.61 -49.08
C SER A 151 -0.39 6.35 -47.75
N THR A 152 -0.61 7.65 -47.83
CA THR A 152 -0.79 8.53 -46.68
C THR A 152 -2.26 8.69 -46.26
N SER A 153 -3.18 8.15 -47.06
CA SER A 153 -4.61 8.04 -46.75
C SER A 153 -4.97 6.77 -45.97
N SER A 154 -4.00 5.88 -45.75
CA SER A 154 -4.19 4.56 -45.12
C SER A 154 -3.08 4.27 -44.12
N THR A 155 -3.37 3.47 -43.09
CA THR A 155 -2.42 3.15 -42.01
C THR A 155 -2.53 1.69 -41.61
N LEU A 156 -1.53 1.15 -40.91
CA LEU A 156 -1.69 -0.16 -40.28
C LEU A 156 -2.31 0.04 -38.90
N TYR A 157 -3.48 -0.53 -38.67
CA TYR A 157 -4.12 -0.54 -37.36
C TYR A 157 -3.58 -1.70 -36.54
N ILE A 158 -3.34 -1.45 -35.25
CA ILE A 158 -2.81 -2.42 -34.30
C ILE A 158 -3.81 -2.54 -33.15
N ARG A 159 -4.21 -3.77 -32.83
CA ARG A 159 -5.25 -4.09 -31.84
C ARG A 159 -4.69 -5.05 -30.78
N PRO A 160 -4.02 -4.52 -29.74
CA PRO A 160 -3.72 -5.29 -28.54
C PRO A 160 -5.01 -5.57 -27.77
N THR A 161 -5.20 -6.81 -27.34
CA THR A 161 -6.42 -7.28 -26.67
C THR A 161 -6.04 -8.27 -25.57
N LEU A 162 -6.63 -8.14 -24.39
CA LEU A 162 -6.47 -9.07 -23.28
C LEU A 162 -7.84 -9.60 -22.87
N ILE A 163 -8.01 -10.92 -22.94
CA ILE A 163 -9.29 -11.60 -22.67
C ILE A 163 -9.15 -12.65 -21.57
N GLY A 164 -10.19 -12.83 -20.75
CA GLY A 164 -10.28 -13.94 -19.79
C GLY A 164 -10.78 -15.22 -20.45
N THR A 165 -9.92 -16.22 -20.57
CA THR A 165 -10.20 -17.48 -21.30
C THR A 165 -10.66 -18.63 -20.42
N GLU A 166 -10.70 -18.45 -19.10
CA GLU A 166 -11.03 -19.50 -18.13
C GLU A 166 -12.43 -20.10 -18.38
N PRO A 167 -12.57 -21.43 -18.50
CA PRO A 167 -13.82 -22.10 -18.85
C PRO A 167 -14.76 -22.27 -17.64
N THR A 168 -15.38 -21.18 -17.19
CA THR A 168 -16.32 -21.22 -16.05
C THR A 168 -17.41 -20.16 -16.13
N LEU A 169 -18.63 -20.54 -15.73
CA LEU A 169 -19.81 -19.69 -15.64
C LEU A 169 -19.92 -19.01 -14.26
N GLY A 170 -18.80 -18.77 -13.59
CA GLY A 170 -18.72 -18.00 -12.35
C GLY A 170 -18.30 -16.56 -12.61
N VAL A 171 -19.04 -15.58 -12.08
CA VAL A 171 -18.66 -14.16 -12.13
C VAL A 171 -17.51 -13.92 -11.14
N GLY A 172 -16.29 -13.73 -11.66
CA GLY A 172 -15.09 -13.47 -10.85
C GLY A 172 -13.83 -13.28 -11.69
N ALA A 173 -12.71 -12.91 -11.07
CA ALA A 173 -11.42 -12.71 -11.73
C ALA A 173 -10.99 -13.95 -12.54
N SER A 174 -10.42 -13.75 -13.73
CA SER A 174 -10.05 -14.85 -14.64
C SER A 174 -8.70 -15.45 -14.25
N ASN A 175 -8.65 -16.76 -13.99
CA ASN A 175 -7.39 -17.47 -13.69
C ASN A 175 -6.56 -17.77 -14.94
N GLU A 176 -7.20 -17.79 -16.11
CA GLU A 176 -6.56 -17.94 -17.42
C GLU A 176 -6.85 -16.71 -18.27
N SER A 177 -5.86 -16.21 -18.98
CA SER A 177 -6.01 -15.06 -19.86
C SER A 177 -5.11 -15.17 -21.08
N LEU A 178 -5.53 -14.50 -22.15
CA LEU A 178 -4.78 -14.44 -23.39
C LEU A 178 -4.61 -12.98 -23.80
N LEU A 179 -3.35 -12.53 -23.85
CA LEU A 179 -2.96 -11.28 -24.48
C LEU A 179 -2.61 -11.57 -25.93
N PHE A 180 -3.24 -10.88 -26.87
CA PHE A 180 -2.92 -11.01 -28.28
C PHE A 180 -2.93 -9.68 -29.01
N VAL A 181 -2.21 -9.60 -30.12
CA VAL A 181 -2.18 -8.42 -30.99
C VAL A 181 -2.43 -8.86 -32.42
N VAL A 182 -3.45 -8.32 -33.04
CA VAL A 182 -3.69 -8.43 -34.48
C VAL A 182 -3.41 -7.09 -35.15
N THR A 183 -2.96 -7.13 -36.40
CA THR A 183 -2.78 -5.91 -37.20
C THR A 183 -3.46 -6.03 -38.55
N GLY A 184 -3.74 -4.91 -39.19
CA GLY A 184 -4.40 -4.89 -40.50
C GLY A 184 -4.43 -3.50 -41.12
N PRO A 185 -4.33 -3.39 -42.46
CA PRO A 185 -4.37 -2.10 -43.13
C PRO A 185 -5.79 -1.53 -43.06
N VAL A 186 -5.90 -0.24 -42.73
CA VAL A 186 -7.19 0.47 -42.65
C VAL A 186 -7.17 1.77 -43.43
N GLY A 187 -8.30 2.06 -44.08
CA GLY A 187 -8.61 3.37 -44.65
C GLY A 187 -9.23 4.33 -43.62
N PRO A 188 -9.87 5.42 -44.09
CA PRO A 188 -10.63 6.34 -43.25
C PRO A 188 -11.71 5.61 -42.45
N TYR A 189 -11.93 6.04 -41.19
CA TYR A 189 -12.92 5.41 -40.31
C TYR A 189 -14.36 5.62 -40.79
N PHE A 190 -14.68 6.84 -41.25
CA PHE A 190 -15.93 7.13 -41.92
C PHE A 190 -15.72 6.99 -43.44
N PRO A 191 -16.58 6.24 -44.16
CA PRO A 191 -16.51 6.14 -45.63
C PRO A 191 -16.55 7.50 -46.34
N THR A 192 -17.15 8.49 -45.68
CA THR A 192 -17.30 9.86 -46.13
C THR A 192 -16.03 10.72 -45.93
N GLY A 193 -14.96 10.19 -45.33
CA GLY A 193 -13.69 10.89 -45.11
C GLY A 193 -13.80 12.00 -44.06
N PHE A 194 -13.28 13.20 -44.38
CA PHE A 194 -13.33 14.38 -43.51
C PHE A 194 -14.71 15.10 -43.54
N LYS A 195 -15.71 14.56 -44.23
CA LYS A 195 -17.07 15.12 -44.20
C LYS A 195 -17.60 15.13 -42.76
N PRO A 196 -18.39 16.15 -42.38
CA PRO A 196 -18.90 16.26 -41.04
C PRO A 196 -19.92 15.16 -40.71
N VAL A 197 -20.06 14.86 -39.42
CA VAL A 197 -21.05 13.89 -38.92
C VAL A 197 -22.27 14.60 -38.34
N SER A 198 -23.43 13.95 -38.45
CA SER A 198 -24.67 14.32 -37.77
C SER A 198 -24.83 13.50 -36.50
N LEU A 199 -25.27 14.13 -35.42
CA LEU A 199 -25.37 13.51 -34.09
C LEU A 199 -26.81 13.42 -33.59
N LEU A 200 -27.15 12.30 -32.96
CA LEU A 200 -28.36 12.19 -32.13
C LEU A 200 -27.98 12.42 -30.67
N ALA A 201 -28.50 13.48 -30.05
CA ALA A 201 -28.36 13.74 -28.62
C ALA A 201 -29.52 13.07 -27.88
N ASP A 202 -29.29 11.84 -27.42
CA ASP A 202 -30.31 11.02 -26.76
C ASP A 202 -30.39 11.36 -25.26
N THR A 203 -31.59 11.69 -24.78
CA THR A 203 -31.83 12.07 -23.38
C THR A 203 -32.17 10.88 -22.48
N PHE A 204 -32.47 9.72 -23.07
CA PHE A 204 -32.97 8.56 -22.34
C PHE A 204 -31.85 7.58 -21.97
N HIS A 205 -30.89 7.36 -22.88
CA HIS A 205 -29.79 6.43 -22.69
C HIS A 205 -28.48 7.18 -22.42
N CYS A 206 -27.76 6.74 -21.39
CA CYS A 206 -26.39 7.17 -21.15
C CYS A 206 -25.40 6.07 -21.55
N ARG A 207 -24.20 6.46 -22.00
CA ARG A 207 -23.13 5.49 -22.29
C ARG A 207 -22.52 4.90 -21.02
N ALA A 208 -22.32 5.75 -20.02
CA ALA A 208 -21.62 5.41 -18.80
C ALA A 208 -22.24 6.15 -17.61
N PHE A 209 -22.00 5.62 -16.41
CA PHE A 209 -22.45 6.17 -15.14
C PHE A 209 -21.26 6.41 -14.20
N PRO A 210 -21.28 7.41 -13.29
CA PRO A 210 -20.17 7.67 -12.39
C PRO A 210 -19.84 6.46 -11.52
N GLY A 211 -18.55 6.14 -11.39
CA GLY A 211 -18.08 4.92 -10.74
C GLY A 211 -18.20 3.63 -11.58
N GLY A 212 -18.77 3.72 -12.79
CA GLY A 212 -18.88 2.62 -13.76
C GLY A 212 -17.58 2.31 -14.49
N VAL A 213 -17.67 2.00 -15.79
CA VAL A 213 -16.52 1.62 -16.64
C VAL A 213 -16.22 2.62 -17.77
N GLY A 214 -16.83 3.82 -17.76
CA GLY A 214 -16.71 4.83 -18.83
C GLY A 214 -15.27 5.22 -19.15
N ALA A 215 -14.43 5.40 -18.12
CA ALA A 215 -13.01 5.75 -18.25
C ALA A 215 -12.08 4.61 -18.69
N TYR A 216 -12.59 3.40 -18.95
CA TYR A 216 -11.79 2.22 -19.28
C TYR A 216 -12.14 1.68 -20.66
N LYS A 217 -11.14 1.12 -21.36
CA LYS A 217 -11.30 0.58 -22.71
C LYS A 217 -11.63 -0.91 -22.67
N ALA A 218 -12.80 -1.22 -22.11
CA ALA A 218 -13.33 -2.57 -21.92
C ALA A 218 -14.48 -2.86 -22.91
N GLY A 219 -14.63 -4.12 -23.35
CA GLY A 219 -15.68 -4.52 -24.29
C GLY A 219 -17.11 -4.21 -23.81
N SER A 220 -17.33 -4.36 -22.50
CA SER A 220 -18.59 -4.02 -21.82
C SER A 220 -19.02 -2.55 -21.92
N ASN A 221 -18.11 -1.64 -22.29
CA ASN A 221 -18.41 -0.21 -22.50
C ASN A 221 -18.90 0.10 -23.94
N TYR A 222 -18.77 -0.86 -24.87
CA TYR A 222 -19.11 -0.65 -26.29
C TYR A 222 -20.35 -1.44 -26.70
N GLY A 223 -20.49 -2.70 -26.26
CA GLY A 223 -21.64 -3.55 -26.61
C GLY A 223 -23.00 -2.89 -26.33
N PRO A 224 -23.25 -2.31 -25.14
CA PRO A 224 -24.52 -1.64 -24.83
C PRO A 224 -24.84 -0.43 -25.70
N THR A 225 -23.85 0.17 -26.37
CA THR A 225 -24.05 1.39 -27.19
C THR A 225 -24.66 1.10 -28.57
N ILE A 226 -24.67 -0.15 -29.01
CA ILE A 226 -25.05 -0.53 -30.38
C ILE A 226 -26.52 -0.21 -30.68
N TYR A 227 -27.44 -0.45 -29.74
CA TYR A 227 -28.86 -0.11 -29.90
C TYR A 227 -29.07 1.39 -30.14
N VAL A 228 -28.43 2.24 -29.33
CA VAL A 228 -28.56 3.70 -29.45
C VAL A 228 -27.92 4.20 -30.74
N ASN A 229 -26.80 3.60 -31.17
CA ASN A 229 -26.22 3.88 -32.48
C ASN A 229 -27.19 3.53 -33.61
N GLN A 230 -27.90 2.39 -33.56
CA GLN A 230 -28.91 2.04 -34.57
C GLN A 230 -30.09 3.03 -34.57
N LEU A 231 -30.51 3.51 -33.39
CA LEU A 231 -31.51 4.57 -33.26
C LEU A 231 -31.05 5.90 -33.86
N ALA A 232 -29.76 6.25 -33.72
CA ALA A 232 -29.19 7.41 -34.40
C ALA A 232 -29.29 7.26 -35.92
N HIS A 233 -28.89 6.09 -36.45
CA HIS A 233 -28.96 5.83 -37.90
C HIS A 233 -30.39 5.88 -38.45
N SER A 234 -31.38 5.36 -37.71
CA SER A 234 -32.80 5.44 -38.15
C SER A 234 -33.34 6.87 -38.19
N LYS A 235 -32.72 7.80 -37.45
CA LYS A 235 -33.00 9.24 -37.49
C LYS A 235 -32.08 10.02 -38.44
N GLY A 236 -31.30 9.33 -39.27
CA GLY A 236 -30.38 9.95 -40.22
C GLY A 236 -29.14 10.58 -39.57
N CYS A 237 -28.79 10.19 -38.34
CA CYS A 237 -27.57 10.61 -37.65
C CYS A 237 -26.51 9.50 -37.72
N GLN A 238 -25.25 9.84 -38.00
CA GLN A 238 -24.16 8.86 -38.07
C GLN A 238 -23.65 8.42 -36.69
N GLN A 239 -23.79 9.26 -35.65
CA GLN A 239 -23.27 9.00 -34.30
C GLN A 239 -24.21 9.55 -33.21
N VAL A 240 -23.94 9.17 -31.96
CA VAL A 240 -24.67 9.63 -30.78
C VAL A 240 -23.86 10.72 -30.05
N LEU A 241 -24.49 11.81 -29.63
CA LEU A 241 -23.92 12.73 -28.63
C LEU A 241 -24.38 12.26 -27.26
N TRP A 242 -23.44 11.77 -26.44
CA TRP A 242 -23.76 11.20 -25.13
C TRP A 242 -23.99 12.27 -24.09
N LEU A 243 -25.15 12.20 -23.44
CA LEU A 243 -25.58 13.10 -22.39
C LEU A 243 -25.59 12.38 -21.03
N TYR A 244 -25.41 13.14 -19.95
CA TYR A 244 -25.48 12.62 -18.59
C TYR A 244 -26.17 13.58 -17.61
N GLY A 245 -27.01 13.01 -16.75
CA GLY A 245 -27.66 13.70 -15.63
C GLY A 245 -28.81 14.62 -16.06
N ASN A 246 -29.52 15.17 -15.07
CA ASN A 246 -30.72 15.99 -15.28
C ASN A 246 -30.44 17.27 -16.08
N LYS A 247 -29.24 17.83 -15.93
CA LYS A 247 -28.77 19.00 -16.69
C LYS A 247 -28.20 18.64 -18.07
N GLN A 248 -28.22 17.36 -18.43
CA GLN A 248 -27.77 16.84 -19.71
C GLN A 248 -26.38 17.34 -20.11
N HIS A 249 -25.42 17.05 -19.23
CA HIS A 249 -24.03 17.34 -19.47
C HIS A 249 -23.54 16.55 -20.68
N ILE A 250 -22.88 17.24 -21.61
CA ILE A 250 -22.24 16.62 -22.76
C ILE A 250 -21.00 15.86 -22.28
N THR A 251 -20.83 14.63 -22.75
CA THR A 251 -19.72 13.76 -22.34
C THR A 251 -18.82 13.38 -23.52
N GLU A 252 -19.32 12.59 -24.46
CA GLU A 252 -18.58 12.07 -25.61
C GLU A 252 -19.46 12.04 -26.87
N VAL A 253 -18.86 11.85 -28.04
CA VAL A 253 -19.58 11.62 -29.30
C VAL A 253 -19.26 10.21 -29.77
N GLY A 254 -20.24 9.32 -29.84
CA GLY A 254 -20.04 7.93 -30.25
C GLY A 254 -18.96 7.25 -29.40
N THR A 255 -17.86 6.86 -30.05
CA THR A 255 -16.67 6.30 -29.39
C THR A 255 -15.48 7.26 -29.37
N MET A 256 -15.72 8.57 -29.47
CA MET A 256 -14.70 9.63 -29.53
C MET A 256 -14.96 10.74 -28.51
N ASN A 257 -13.90 11.45 -28.12
CA ASN A 257 -14.03 12.62 -27.25
C ASN A 257 -14.58 13.80 -28.05
N VAL A 258 -15.21 14.76 -27.38
CA VAL A 258 -15.87 15.91 -28.01
C VAL A 258 -15.19 17.22 -27.65
N PHE A 259 -15.12 18.13 -28.61
CA PHE A 259 -14.59 19.48 -28.47
C PHE A 259 -15.57 20.49 -29.05
N ILE A 260 -15.74 21.60 -28.34
CA ILE A 260 -16.65 22.69 -28.69
C ILE A 260 -15.82 23.98 -28.69
N TYR A 261 -15.70 24.60 -29.86
CA TYR A 261 -15.01 25.86 -30.05
C TYR A 261 -16.04 27.00 -30.13
N LEU A 262 -15.94 27.96 -29.22
CA LEU A 262 -16.91 29.05 -29.10
C LEU A 262 -16.25 30.35 -28.66
N LYS A 263 -16.97 31.46 -28.79
CA LYS A 263 -16.66 32.69 -28.05
C LYS A 263 -17.32 32.63 -26.67
N ASN A 264 -16.51 32.77 -25.63
CA ASN A 264 -17.04 32.85 -24.27
C ASN A 264 -17.80 34.17 -24.06
N LYS A 265 -18.47 34.32 -22.91
CA LYS A 265 -19.24 35.54 -22.58
C LYS A 265 -18.39 36.82 -22.49
N LYS A 266 -17.06 36.71 -22.41
CA LYS A 266 -16.10 37.82 -22.44
C LYS A 266 -15.61 38.15 -23.86
N GLY A 267 -16.09 37.44 -24.88
CA GLY A 267 -15.73 37.64 -26.29
C GLY A 267 -14.44 36.96 -26.74
N SER A 268 -13.75 36.20 -25.88
CA SER A 268 -12.52 35.49 -26.25
C SER A 268 -12.80 34.07 -26.76
N ASN A 269 -11.97 33.61 -27.68
CA ASN A 269 -12.06 32.27 -28.26
C ASN A 269 -11.69 31.19 -27.23
N GLU A 270 -12.54 30.20 -27.04
CA GLU A 270 -12.41 29.12 -26.06
C GLU A 270 -12.66 27.77 -26.74
N LEU A 271 -11.75 26.81 -26.56
CA LEU A 271 -11.92 25.41 -26.91
C LEU A 271 -12.25 24.62 -25.63
N VAL A 272 -13.50 24.20 -25.53
CA VAL A 272 -14.05 23.48 -24.39
C VAL A 272 -14.10 21.98 -24.68
N THR A 273 -13.71 21.17 -23.70
CA THR A 273 -14.00 19.73 -23.68
C THR A 273 -14.41 19.31 -22.27
N PRO A 274 -15.33 18.35 -22.10
CA PRO A 274 -15.69 17.85 -20.78
C PRO A 274 -14.47 17.26 -20.01
N PRO A 275 -14.42 17.39 -18.67
CA PRO A 275 -13.33 16.88 -17.84
C PRO A 275 -13.39 15.35 -17.68
N LEU A 276 -12.25 14.73 -17.38
CA LEU A 276 -12.16 13.27 -17.16
C LEU A 276 -12.64 12.89 -15.74
N ASN A 277 -13.95 12.84 -15.54
CA ASN A 277 -14.62 12.56 -14.26
C ASN A 277 -15.02 11.07 -14.05
N GLY A 278 -14.51 10.17 -14.89
CA GLY A 278 -14.83 8.73 -14.85
C GLY A 278 -15.87 8.26 -15.87
N LEU A 279 -16.63 9.20 -16.47
CA LEU A 279 -17.61 8.91 -17.52
C LEU A 279 -16.98 8.76 -18.91
N ILE A 280 -15.84 9.42 -19.11
CA ILE A 280 -15.22 9.67 -20.41
C ILE A 280 -13.93 8.87 -20.51
N LEU A 281 -13.71 8.23 -21.67
CA LEU A 281 -12.47 7.53 -21.93
C LEU A 281 -11.31 8.55 -22.11
N PRO A 282 -10.19 8.44 -21.36
CA PRO A 282 -9.02 9.29 -21.57
C PRO A 282 -8.35 9.05 -22.93
N GLY A 283 -8.77 9.78 -23.98
CA GLY A 283 -8.26 9.59 -25.33
C GLY A 283 -6.84 10.12 -25.55
N VAL A 284 -6.00 9.36 -26.28
CA VAL A 284 -4.65 9.81 -26.67
C VAL A 284 -4.74 11.04 -27.58
N THR A 285 -5.64 10.99 -28.58
CA THR A 285 -5.87 12.12 -29.49
C THR A 285 -6.43 13.35 -28.78
N ARG A 286 -7.36 13.16 -27.82
CA ARG A 286 -7.85 14.24 -26.95
C ARG A 286 -6.69 14.94 -26.24
N GLN A 287 -5.82 14.16 -25.58
CA GLN A 287 -4.65 14.73 -24.91
C GLN A 287 -3.75 15.49 -25.89
N SER A 288 -3.50 14.95 -27.09
CA SER A 288 -2.69 15.63 -28.10
C SER A 288 -3.30 16.95 -28.59
N ILE A 289 -4.62 17.03 -28.75
CA ILE A 289 -5.33 18.27 -29.11
C ILE A 289 -5.24 19.30 -28.00
N LEU A 290 -5.42 18.89 -26.74
CA LEU A 290 -5.26 19.79 -25.59
C LEU A 290 -3.83 20.34 -25.50
N ASP A 291 -2.83 19.46 -25.66
CA ASP A 291 -1.41 19.86 -25.65
C ASP A 291 -1.14 20.87 -26.78
N LEU A 292 -1.59 20.58 -28.01
CA LEU A 292 -1.41 21.48 -29.17
C LEU A 292 -2.15 22.80 -29.00
N GLY A 293 -3.43 22.78 -28.61
CA GLY A 293 -4.25 23.98 -28.44
C GLY A 293 -3.66 24.94 -27.42
N ARG A 294 -3.09 24.42 -26.33
CA ARG A 294 -2.38 25.21 -25.32
C ARG A 294 -1.13 25.92 -25.87
N THR A 295 -0.52 25.42 -26.95
CA THR A 295 0.64 26.07 -27.58
C THR A 295 0.29 27.25 -28.49
N TRP A 296 -0.93 27.31 -29.04
CA TRP A 296 -1.26 28.28 -30.09
C TRP A 296 -1.56 29.70 -29.57
N LYS A 297 -1.73 29.90 -28.26
CA LYS A 297 -1.96 31.20 -27.56
C LYS A 297 -3.15 32.05 -28.06
N GLU A 298 -3.76 31.72 -29.18
CA GLU A 298 -4.89 32.40 -29.84
C GLU A 298 -6.27 31.96 -29.31
N LEU A 299 -6.31 30.90 -28.51
CA LEU A 299 -7.52 30.36 -27.88
C LEU A 299 -7.22 29.87 -26.46
N THR A 300 -8.23 29.93 -25.60
CA THR A 300 -8.17 29.33 -24.25
C THR A 300 -8.63 27.88 -24.32
N VAL A 301 -7.86 26.95 -23.75
CA VAL A 301 -8.25 25.54 -23.66
C VAL A 301 -8.82 25.27 -22.28
N SER A 302 -10.10 24.87 -22.21
CA SER A 302 -10.83 24.66 -20.97
C SER A 302 -11.34 23.23 -20.87
N GLU A 303 -10.92 22.52 -19.82
CA GLU A 303 -11.50 21.23 -19.43
C GLU A 303 -12.59 21.48 -18.39
N ARG A 304 -13.83 21.72 -18.83
CA ARG A 304 -14.97 22.06 -17.98
C ARG A 304 -16.26 21.41 -18.46
N GLU A 305 -17.21 21.24 -17.54
CA GLU A 305 -18.53 20.76 -17.91
C GLU A 305 -19.22 21.77 -18.85
N ILE A 306 -20.02 21.21 -19.76
CA ILE A 306 -20.84 21.94 -20.73
C ILE A 306 -22.13 21.17 -20.92
N THR A 307 -23.26 21.87 -20.89
CA THR A 307 -24.61 21.27 -21.00
C THR A 307 -25.18 21.49 -22.41
N MET A 308 -26.21 20.72 -22.75
CA MET A 308 -27.00 21.00 -23.96
C MET A 308 -27.56 22.42 -23.95
N ASP A 309 -28.04 22.92 -22.80
CA ASP A 309 -28.56 24.29 -22.68
C ASP A 309 -27.51 25.35 -23.02
N GLU A 310 -26.28 25.21 -22.52
CA GLU A 310 -25.18 26.14 -22.82
C GLU A 310 -24.80 26.08 -24.31
N LEU A 311 -24.76 24.87 -24.89
CA LEU A 311 -24.48 24.69 -26.32
C LEU A 311 -25.55 25.38 -27.18
N LEU A 312 -26.82 25.21 -26.85
CA LEU A 312 -27.95 25.82 -27.56
C LEU A 312 -28.04 27.34 -27.35
N GLU A 313 -27.69 27.85 -26.18
CA GLU A 313 -27.51 29.29 -25.92
C GLU A 313 -26.40 29.86 -26.82
N ALA A 314 -25.22 29.23 -26.84
CA ALA A 314 -24.11 29.65 -27.68
C ALA A 314 -24.44 29.58 -29.17
N HIS A 315 -25.22 28.59 -29.60
CA HIS A 315 -25.71 28.47 -30.96
C HIS A 315 -26.66 29.62 -31.34
N ARG A 316 -27.69 29.90 -30.51
CA ARG A 316 -28.64 31.01 -30.75
C ARG A 316 -27.96 32.38 -30.78
N GLU A 317 -26.93 32.58 -29.96
CA GLU A 317 -26.18 33.82 -29.88
C GLU A 317 -25.06 33.94 -30.93
N ASN A 318 -24.96 33.02 -31.90
CA ASN A 318 -23.89 32.96 -32.89
C ASN A 318 -22.47 32.97 -32.28
N ARG A 319 -22.33 32.46 -31.04
CA ARG A 319 -21.05 32.32 -30.34
C ARG A 319 -20.41 30.95 -30.57
N LEU A 320 -21.18 29.92 -30.92
CA LEU A 320 -20.67 28.61 -31.30
C LEU A 320 -19.99 28.69 -32.68
N LEU A 321 -18.68 28.42 -32.74
CA LEU A 321 -17.87 28.55 -33.95
C LEU A 321 -17.68 27.21 -34.66
N GLU A 322 -17.19 26.20 -33.94
CA GLU A 322 -16.96 24.84 -34.46
C GLU A 322 -17.25 23.79 -33.39
N MET A 323 -17.69 22.61 -33.79
CA MET A 323 -17.78 21.44 -32.91
C MET A 323 -17.21 20.23 -33.66
N PHE A 324 -16.39 19.42 -32.99
CA PHE A 324 -15.77 18.25 -33.59
C PHE A 324 -15.53 17.15 -32.57
N GLY A 325 -15.46 15.92 -33.05
CA GLY A 325 -15.01 14.77 -32.26
C GLY A 325 -13.57 14.38 -32.58
N ALA A 326 -12.91 13.70 -31.63
CA ALA A 326 -11.53 13.27 -31.77
C ALA A 326 -11.26 11.88 -31.15
N GLY A 327 -10.56 11.03 -31.88
CA GLY A 327 -10.24 9.66 -31.45
C GLY A 327 -9.19 9.00 -32.35
N THR A 328 -8.64 7.85 -31.95
CA THR A 328 -7.57 7.18 -32.73
C THR A 328 -8.00 6.81 -34.15
N ALA A 329 -9.27 6.42 -34.33
CA ALA A 329 -9.76 5.92 -35.61
C ALA A 329 -9.99 7.06 -36.62
N CYS A 330 -10.77 8.08 -36.24
CA CYS A 330 -11.11 9.23 -37.08
C CYS A 330 -10.10 10.39 -37.03
N ILE A 331 -9.16 10.39 -36.07
CA ILE A 331 -8.26 11.51 -35.75
C ILE A 331 -9.06 12.73 -35.26
N VAL A 332 -9.65 13.48 -36.17
CA VAL A 332 -10.52 14.64 -35.92
C VAL A 332 -11.66 14.62 -36.94
N CYS A 333 -12.89 14.84 -36.52
CA CYS A 333 -14.07 14.80 -37.38
C CYS A 333 -15.05 15.94 -37.04
N PRO A 334 -15.37 16.83 -37.99
CA PRO A 334 -16.30 17.94 -37.75
C PRO A 334 -17.73 17.46 -37.52
N VAL A 335 -18.54 18.26 -36.83
CA VAL A 335 -19.97 18.00 -36.58
C VAL A 335 -20.81 19.04 -37.33
N GLU A 336 -21.76 18.56 -38.14
CA GLU A 336 -22.65 19.39 -38.96
C GLU A 336 -23.94 19.74 -38.24
N ARG A 337 -24.61 18.76 -37.63
CA ARG A 337 -25.92 18.96 -37.02
C ARG A 337 -26.15 18.04 -35.83
N ILE A 338 -27.04 18.46 -34.94
CA ILE A 338 -27.47 17.69 -33.78
C ILE A 338 -29.00 17.60 -33.80
N ILE A 339 -29.54 16.39 -33.67
CA ILE A 339 -30.96 16.17 -33.36
C ILE A 339 -31.08 16.02 -31.85
N TYR A 340 -31.87 16.88 -31.20
CA TYR A 340 -32.08 16.92 -29.76
C TYR A 340 -33.55 17.21 -29.46
N GLU A 341 -34.19 16.37 -28.63
CA GLU A 341 -35.64 16.46 -28.29
C GLU A 341 -36.56 16.59 -29.52
N GLY A 342 -36.23 15.89 -30.61
CA GLY A 342 -37.00 15.89 -31.86
C GLY A 342 -36.79 17.14 -32.73
N LYS A 343 -35.96 18.10 -32.29
CA LYS A 343 -35.60 19.29 -33.07
C LYS A 343 -34.21 19.12 -33.67
N GLU A 344 -34.03 19.69 -34.85
CA GLU A 344 -32.77 19.69 -35.58
C GLU A 344 -32.04 21.03 -35.43
N TYR A 345 -30.77 20.96 -35.06
CA TYR A 345 -29.89 22.11 -34.85
C TYR A 345 -28.69 22.01 -35.79
N ASN A 346 -28.65 22.88 -36.80
CA ASN A 346 -27.54 22.96 -37.76
C ASN A 346 -26.41 23.81 -37.19
N LEU A 347 -25.22 23.21 -37.03
CA LEU A 347 -24.06 23.88 -36.45
C LEU A 347 -23.30 24.67 -37.52
N ALA A 348 -22.76 25.83 -37.14
CA ALA A 348 -21.98 26.68 -38.03
C ALA A 348 -20.57 26.15 -38.36
N THR A 349 -20.21 24.95 -37.88
CA THR A 349 -18.87 24.35 -38.01
C THR A 349 -18.33 24.43 -39.44
N MET A 350 -19.16 24.10 -40.43
CA MET A 350 -18.76 24.05 -41.83
C MET A 350 -18.96 25.37 -42.60
N ASN A 351 -19.61 26.39 -42.02
CA ASN A 351 -19.91 27.65 -42.73
C ASN A 351 -18.66 28.37 -43.24
N LYS A 352 -17.51 28.17 -42.58
CA LYS A 352 -16.19 28.68 -43.00
C LYS A 352 -15.18 27.56 -43.31
N GLY A 353 -15.68 26.34 -43.55
CA GLY A 353 -14.83 25.18 -43.81
C GLY A 353 -14.10 24.60 -42.59
N ALA A 354 -14.56 24.89 -41.36
CA ALA A 354 -13.99 24.37 -40.10
C ALA A 354 -12.46 24.56 -39.95
N PRO A 355 -11.93 25.80 -40.03
CA PRO A 355 -10.50 26.07 -40.07
C PRO A 355 -9.73 25.56 -38.85
N LEU A 356 -10.30 25.62 -37.64
CA LEU A 356 -9.62 25.11 -36.45
C LEU A 356 -9.58 23.58 -36.45
N THR A 357 -10.69 22.94 -36.83
CA THR A 357 -10.81 21.49 -36.94
C THR A 357 -9.81 20.93 -37.97
N ILE A 358 -9.71 21.56 -39.15
CA ILE A 358 -8.72 21.22 -40.19
C ILE A 358 -7.30 21.41 -39.66
N ARG A 359 -7.01 22.53 -39.00
CA ARG A 359 -5.69 22.79 -38.43
C ARG A 359 -5.27 21.70 -37.44
N PHE A 360 -6.15 21.29 -36.52
CA PHE A 360 -5.86 20.19 -35.60
C PHE A 360 -5.62 18.86 -36.33
N HIS A 361 -6.45 18.55 -37.33
CA HIS A 361 -6.29 17.37 -38.16
C HIS A 361 -4.92 17.35 -38.84
N ASP A 362 -4.58 18.40 -39.57
CA ASP A 362 -3.35 18.48 -40.37
C ASP A 362 -2.10 18.47 -39.50
N GLU A 363 -2.14 19.17 -38.36
CA GLU A 363 -1.04 19.17 -37.39
C GLU A 363 -0.77 17.77 -36.82
N LEU A 364 -1.82 17.06 -36.42
CA LEU A 364 -1.69 15.69 -35.92
C LEU A 364 -1.21 14.73 -37.01
N VAL A 365 -1.76 14.80 -38.22
CA VAL A 365 -1.34 13.96 -39.36
C VAL A 365 0.12 14.23 -39.70
N ASN A 366 0.54 15.49 -39.75
CA ASN A 366 1.93 15.85 -40.02
C ASN A 366 2.90 15.33 -38.95
N ILE A 367 2.50 15.31 -37.68
CA ILE A 367 3.30 14.69 -36.61
C ILE A 367 3.34 13.17 -36.77
N GLN A 368 2.20 12.54 -37.02
CA GLN A 368 2.07 11.08 -37.16
C GLN A 368 2.90 10.51 -38.31
N PHE A 369 2.90 11.20 -39.46
CA PHE A 369 3.70 10.83 -40.63
C PHE A 369 5.15 11.35 -40.57
N GLY A 370 5.50 12.14 -39.55
CA GLY A 370 6.84 12.73 -39.41
C GLY A 370 7.18 13.78 -40.47
N ARG A 371 6.19 14.49 -41.02
CA ARG A 371 6.34 15.54 -42.05
C ARG A 371 6.75 16.89 -41.48
N LYS A 372 6.50 17.14 -40.21
CA LYS A 372 7.06 18.32 -39.53
C LYS A 372 8.52 18.05 -39.15
N PRO A 373 9.49 18.80 -39.69
CA PRO A 373 10.86 18.79 -39.18
C PRO A 373 10.90 19.64 -37.92
N ILE A 374 10.26 19.18 -36.86
CA ILE A 374 10.49 19.70 -35.52
C ILE A 374 11.09 18.53 -34.75
N TYR A 375 12.25 18.78 -34.15
CA TYR A 375 13.09 17.89 -33.35
C TYR A 375 14.42 17.36 -33.94
N LEU A 376 14.81 17.62 -35.20
CA LEU A 376 16.18 17.23 -35.61
C LEU A 376 17.26 18.13 -34.97
N PHE A 377 16.99 19.44 -34.82
CA PHE A 377 17.90 20.38 -34.14
C PHE A 377 17.92 20.19 -32.60
N LEU A 378 16.83 19.67 -32.01
CA LEU A 378 16.78 19.28 -30.59
C LEU A 378 17.36 17.86 -30.36
N GLN A 379 17.35 16.98 -31.36
CA GLN A 379 17.93 15.64 -31.27
C GLN A 379 19.46 15.65 -31.35
N ILE A 380 20.08 16.55 -32.12
CA ILE A 380 21.56 16.64 -32.16
C ILE A 380 22.12 17.07 -30.78
N PHE A 381 21.39 17.90 -30.02
CA PHE A 381 21.77 18.25 -28.65
C PHE A 381 21.54 17.12 -27.63
N VAL A 382 20.62 16.18 -27.91
CA VAL A 382 20.26 15.07 -27.02
C VAL A 382 21.10 13.81 -27.29
N VAL A 383 21.55 13.59 -28.53
CA VAL A 383 22.29 12.38 -28.92
C VAL A 383 23.71 12.34 -28.35
N PHE A 384 24.35 13.48 -28.07
CA PHE A 384 25.66 13.53 -27.40
C PHE A 384 25.64 13.30 -25.87
N CYS A 385 24.48 13.00 -25.28
CA CYS A 385 24.36 12.67 -23.84
C CYS A 385 23.67 11.32 -23.61
N SER A 386 24.09 10.32 -24.37
CA SER A 386 23.52 8.97 -24.41
C SER A 386 23.97 8.09 -23.23
N GLN A 387 23.29 8.30 -22.09
CA GLN A 387 22.89 7.26 -21.14
C GLN A 387 21.50 7.69 -20.63
N PRO A 388 20.38 7.02 -20.95
CA PRO A 388 19.05 7.47 -20.55
C PRO A 388 18.82 7.17 -19.07
N LYS A 389 19.43 7.97 -18.20
CA LYS A 389 18.99 8.15 -16.81
C LYS A 389 18.07 9.38 -16.81
N ARG A 390 16.89 9.31 -16.17
CA ARG A 390 16.04 10.51 -16.01
C ARG A 390 16.90 11.60 -15.36
N VAL A 391 16.66 12.87 -15.69
CA VAL A 391 17.37 13.99 -15.04
C VAL A 391 17.25 13.90 -13.51
N VAL A 392 16.10 13.43 -13.02
CA VAL A 392 15.88 13.12 -11.60
C VAL A 392 16.89 12.09 -11.08
N ASP A 393 17.12 10.98 -11.79
CA ASP A 393 18.08 9.93 -11.40
C ASP A 393 19.54 10.38 -11.55
N ARG A 394 19.80 11.48 -12.27
CA ARG A 394 21.12 12.13 -12.33
C ARG A 394 21.34 13.14 -11.20
N MET A 395 20.26 13.69 -10.64
CA MET A 395 20.30 14.73 -9.60
C MET A 395 20.12 14.16 -8.19
N TYR A 396 19.37 13.06 -8.04
CA TYR A 396 18.95 12.54 -6.75
C TYR A 396 19.35 11.07 -6.56
N ILE A 397 19.85 10.74 -5.38
CA ILE A 397 20.06 9.36 -4.92
C ILE A 397 19.02 9.09 -3.83
N SER A 398 18.16 8.08 -4.01
CA SER A 398 17.07 7.77 -3.06
C SER A 398 17.43 6.60 -2.15
N PHE A 399 16.90 6.62 -0.93
CA PHE A 399 17.06 5.55 0.07
C PHE A 399 15.71 4.94 0.42
N ASP A 400 15.35 3.85 -0.27
CA ASP A 400 14.03 3.22 -0.13
C ASP A 400 13.91 2.32 1.11
N ARG A 401 15.04 1.95 1.73
CA ARG A 401 15.09 1.08 2.93
C ARG A 401 15.24 1.85 4.25
N ALA A 402 15.31 3.17 4.20
CA ALA A 402 15.40 3.99 5.41
C ALA A 402 14.17 3.81 6.30
N ARG A 403 14.35 3.96 7.62
CA ARG A 403 13.27 3.98 8.60
C ARG A 403 12.87 5.43 8.91
N TYR A 404 11.61 5.65 9.26
CA TYR A 404 11.06 7.01 9.39
C TYR A 404 10.33 7.21 10.71
N CYS A 405 10.59 8.36 11.33
CA CYS A 405 9.82 8.82 12.46
C CYS A 405 8.49 9.41 11.98
N VAL A 406 7.40 8.97 12.61
CA VAL A 406 6.03 9.41 12.29
C VAL A 406 5.39 10.09 13.48
N ARG A 407 4.33 10.85 13.23
CA ARG A 407 3.62 11.57 14.27
C ARG A 407 2.54 10.70 14.91
N ARG A 408 2.51 10.72 16.24
CA ARG A 408 1.43 10.16 17.06
C ARG A 408 0.88 11.24 17.97
N LEU A 409 -0.37 11.11 18.36
CA LEU A 409 -1.06 12.06 19.23
C LEU A 409 -1.68 11.31 20.41
N ASN A 410 -1.73 11.98 21.55
CA ASN A 410 -2.56 11.56 22.67
C ASN A 410 -3.61 12.65 22.97
N GLY A 411 -4.35 12.48 24.06
CA GLY A 411 -5.40 13.43 24.47
C GLY A 411 -4.93 14.87 24.65
N THR A 412 -3.65 15.10 24.97
CA THR A 412 -3.12 16.40 25.40
C THR A 412 -1.99 16.95 24.52
N HIS A 413 -1.19 16.11 23.87
CA HIS A 413 -0.01 16.52 23.11
C HIS A 413 0.19 15.66 21.84
N GLU A 414 1.04 16.16 20.94
CA GLU A 414 1.61 15.41 19.82
C GLU A 414 3.06 15.00 20.12
N ILE A 415 3.48 13.88 19.55
CA ILE A 415 4.84 13.33 19.65
C ILE A 415 5.31 12.85 18.26
N GLY A 416 6.60 12.53 18.16
CA GLY A 416 7.23 12.08 16.92
C GLY A 416 7.64 13.25 16.02
N CYS A 417 7.75 13.00 14.73
CA CYS A 417 8.43 13.90 13.80
C CYS A 417 7.53 14.30 12.62
N GLN A 418 7.81 15.46 12.03
CA GLN A 418 7.17 15.91 10.79
C GLN A 418 8.15 16.65 9.89
N SER A 419 7.95 16.56 8.58
CA SER A 419 8.51 17.52 7.62
C SER A 419 7.46 18.57 7.21
N SER A 420 7.92 19.62 6.53
CA SER A 420 7.07 20.47 5.72
C SER A 420 6.41 19.66 4.59
N ILE A 421 5.32 20.17 4.01
CA ILE A 421 4.57 19.50 2.93
C ILE A 421 5.42 19.19 1.69
N ARG A 422 6.44 20.02 1.41
CA ARG A 422 7.37 19.82 0.29
C ARG A 422 8.64 19.04 0.69
N GLY A 423 8.76 18.63 1.95
CA GLY A 423 9.98 18.07 2.52
C GLY A 423 10.89 19.15 3.13
N ASN A 424 11.86 18.71 3.92
CA ASN A 424 12.88 19.58 4.48
C ASN A 424 14.20 19.28 3.79
N SER A 425 14.82 20.30 3.22
CA SER A 425 16.13 20.20 2.57
C SER A 425 17.15 21.08 3.28
N GLY A 426 18.40 20.66 3.30
CA GLY A 426 19.48 21.42 3.93
C GLY A 426 20.84 20.87 3.56
N ARG A 427 21.89 21.65 3.88
CA ARG A 427 23.26 21.18 3.73
C ARG A 427 23.53 20.07 4.73
N MET A 428 24.09 18.97 4.23
CA MET A 428 24.41 17.80 5.03
C MET A 428 25.71 18.00 5.81
N TYR A 429 25.70 17.70 7.11
CA TYR A 429 26.91 17.64 7.92
C TYR A 429 26.92 16.40 8.79
N MET A 430 28.02 15.66 8.73
CA MET A 430 28.18 14.39 9.40
C MET A 430 28.96 14.56 10.69
N ILE A 431 28.46 13.93 11.77
CA ILE A 431 29.08 13.89 13.10
C ILE A 431 29.17 12.42 13.53
N ASP A 432 30.39 11.90 13.64
CA ASP A 432 30.62 10.49 13.98
C ASP A 432 30.90 10.26 15.47
N ASN A 433 31.48 11.25 16.16
CA ASN A 433 31.93 11.13 17.55
C ASN A 433 31.77 12.44 18.35
N ASP A 434 31.90 12.34 19.67
CA ASP A 434 31.80 13.45 20.63
C ASP A 434 32.73 14.63 20.32
N GLN A 435 33.95 14.35 19.87
CA GLN A 435 34.92 15.41 19.58
C GLN A 435 34.46 16.25 18.39
N GLU A 436 34.05 15.60 17.30
CA GLU A 436 33.45 16.26 16.14
C GLU A 436 32.19 17.04 16.50
N PHE A 437 31.35 16.49 17.38
CA PHE A 437 30.12 17.15 17.83
C PHE A 437 30.40 18.52 18.44
N HIS A 438 31.35 18.62 19.37
CA HIS A 438 31.69 19.88 20.02
C HIS A 438 32.49 20.84 19.14
N ILE A 439 33.41 20.33 18.31
CA ILE A 439 34.19 21.15 17.37
C ILE A 439 33.25 21.82 16.36
N TYR A 440 32.30 21.08 15.80
CA TYR A 440 31.39 21.60 14.78
C TYR A 440 30.49 22.71 15.32
N LEU A 441 29.92 22.52 16.51
CA LEU A 441 28.96 23.46 17.09
C LEU A 441 29.61 24.72 17.68
N THR A 442 30.94 24.76 17.76
CA THR A 442 31.71 25.94 18.16
C THR A 442 32.15 26.82 16.98
N ASP A 443 32.11 26.31 15.74
CA ASP A 443 32.43 27.08 14.53
C ASP A 443 31.24 27.97 14.09
N LYS A 444 31.13 29.15 14.71
CA LYS A 444 30.10 30.15 14.38
C LYS A 444 30.15 30.59 12.92
N LYS A 445 31.34 30.65 12.31
CA LYS A 445 31.51 31.12 10.93
C LYS A 445 30.87 30.16 9.94
N LEU A 446 30.99 28.85 10.20
CA LEU A 446 30.35 27.80 9.41
C LEU A 446 28.83 27.83 9.58
N ILE A 447 28.33 27.93 10.81
CA ILE A 447 26.89 27.95 11.11
C ILE A 447 26.21 29.19 10.50
N ASP A 448 26.88 30.33 10.43
CA ASP A 448 26.33 31.56 9.85
C ASP A 448 26.35 31.59 8.32
N SER A 449 27.17 30.75 7.68
CA SER A 449 27.26 30.68 6.23
C SER A 449 26.09 29.96 5.54
N PHE A 450 25.26 29.20 6.27
CA PHE A 450 24.10 28.48 5.72
C PHE A 450 22.81 28.73 6.49
N ASN A 451 21.69 28.73 5.75
CA ASN A 451 20.37 28.97 6.31
C ASN A 451 19.73 27.73 6.94
N SER A 452 20.10 26.53 6.48
CA SER A 452 19.50 25.27 6.94
C SER A 452 20.48 24.11 6.84
N PHE A 453 20.48 23.27 7.89
CA PHE A 453 21.34 22.12 8.04
C PHE A 453 20.51 20.85 8.24
N ILE A 454 21.02 19.75 7.71
CA ILE A 454 20.61 18.41 8.10
C ILE A 454 21.82 17.74 8.73
N ILE A 455 21.67 17.37 9.99
CA ILE A 455 22.74 16.69 10.73
C ILE A 455 22.63 15.20 10.46
N VAL A 456 23.75 14.60 10.07
CA VAL A 456 23.91 13.17 9.87
C VAL A 456 24.67 12.65 11.08
N LEU A 457 23.96 12.00 11.99
CA LEU A 457 24.45 11.69 13.33
C LEU A 457 24.66 10.18 13.47
N ASN A 458 25.82 9.79 13.99
CA ASN A 458 26.03 8.41 14.42
C ASN A 458 25.01 8.06 15.51
N VAL A 459 24.35 6.91 15.38
CA VAL A 459 23.32 6.48 16.34
C VAL A 459 23.82 6.39 17.80
N ASN A 460 25.13 6.22 18.03
CA ASN A 460 25.71 6.22 19.39
C ASN A 460 25.58 7.57 20.10
N LEU A 461 25.44 8.66 19.34
CA LEU A 461 25.20 10.01 19.85
C LEU A 461 23.70 10.34 19.93
N PHE A 462 22.82 9.40 19.59
CA PHE A 462 21.38 9.63 19.60
C PHE A 462 20.80 9.45 21.01
N ASN A 463 20.94 10.47 21.85
CA ASN A 463 20.33 10.53 23.17
C ASN A 463 19.80 11.93 23.49
N THR A 464 19.10 12.07 24.61
CA THR A 464 18.44 13.32 25.01
C THR A 464 19.44 14.49 25.12
N TYR A 465 20.66 14.25 25.62
CA TYR A 465 21.68 15.29 25.77
C TYR A 465 22.10 15.91 24.42
N TYR A 466 22.52 15.11 23.45
CA TYR A 466 22.98 15.65 22.16
C TYR A 466 21.83 16.27 21.37
N ILE A 467 20.63 15.69 21.45
CA ILE A 467 19.45 16.23 20.76
C ILE A 467 19.05 17.58 21.33
N ASP A 468 19.01 17.73 22.66
CA ASP A 468 18.74 19.03 23.29
C ASP A 468 19.81 20.07 22.95
N TYR A 469 21.07 19.64 22.93
CA TYR A 469 22.17 20.50 22.55
C TYR A 469 22.03 20.99 21.09
N LEU A 470 21.74 20.09 20.14
CA LEU A 470 21.50 20.45 18.74
C LEU A 470 20.31 21.41 18.58
N MET A 471 19.18 21.11 19.23
CA MET A 471 17.98 21.96 19.18
C MET A 471 18.24 23.36 19.76
N LYS A 472 19.00 23.44 20.86
CA LYS A 472 19.33 24.72 21.51
C LYS A 472 20.31 25.57 20.68
N HIS A 473 21.32 24.95 20.08
CA HIS A 473 22.42 25.66 19.42
C HIS A 473 22.17 25.96 17.93
N LEU A 474 21.43 25.10 17.21
CA LEU A 474 21.09 25.32 15.80
C LEU A 474 19.71 25.98 15.62
N ASP A 475 18.81 25.86 16.60
CA ASP A 475 17.47 26.45 16.61
C ASP A 475 16.76 26.27 15.24
N LYS A 476 16.28 27.35 14.61
CA LYS A 476 15.56 27.33 13.33
C LYS A 476 16.41 26.87 12.14
N LYS A 477 17.74 26.75 12.29
CA LYS A 477 18.63 26.25 11.24
C LYS A 477 18.67 24.73 11.18
N LEU A 478 18.25 24.00 12.22
CA LEU A 478 18.16 22.54 12.20
C LEU A 478 16.89 22.10 11.45
N ASN A 479 17.08 21.63 10.22
CA ASN A 479 15.97 21.32 9.31
C ASN A 479 15.68 19.82 9.20
N GLY A 480 16.51 18.96 9.78
CA GLY A 480 16.32 17.51 9.82
C GLY A 480 17.48 16.78 10.47
N LEU A 481 17.25 15.53 10.85
CA LEU A 481 18.25 14.63 11.42
C LEU A 481 18.22 13.29 10.68
N LEU A 482 19.37 12.84 10.19
CA LEU A 482 19.54 11.52 9.60
C LEU A 482 20.48 10.70 10.49
N LEU A 483 19.97 9.64 11.10
CA LEU A 483 20.76 8.71 11.87
C LEU A 483 21.36 7.65 10.95
N TYR A 484 22.56 7.18 11.25
CA TYR A 484 23.17 6.05 10.55
C TYR A 484 23.85 5.06 11.50
N LEU A 485 23.93 3.80 11.05
CA LEU A 485 24.83 2.78 11.59
C LEU A 485 25.98 2.51 10.61
N LYS A 486 27.20 2.45 11.14
CA LYS A 486 28.42 2.14 10.37
C LYS A 486 28.56 0.64 10.13
N SER A 487 28.28 -0.17 11.16
CA SER A 487 28.23 -1.63 11.12
C SER A 487 27.45 -2.18 12.32
N ASN A 488 27.11 -3.46 12.33
CA ASN A 488 26.47 -4.08 13.51
C ASN A 488 27.32 -3.99 14.78
N LEU A 489 28.64 -3.92 14.65
CA LEU A 489 29.58 -3.74 15.78
C LEU A 489 29.55 -2.31 16.35
N SER A 490 28.97 -1.33 15.62
CA SER A 490 28.86 0.06 16.08
C SER A 490 27.54 0.35 16.79
N ARG A 491 26.77 -0.67 17.18
CA ARG A 491 25.52 -0.53 17.95
C ARG A 491 25.84 -0.07 19.40
N PRO A 492 25.04 0.84 19.99
CA PRO A 492 25.21 1.22 21.40
C PRO A 492 24.94 0.03 22.31
N LEU A 493 25.69 -0.09 23.40
CA LEU A 493 25.58 -1.23 24.33
C LEU A 493 24.18 -1.35 24.96
N ASP A 494 23.55 -0.21 25.24
CA ASP A 494 22.20 -0.07 25.75
C ASP A 494 21.48 1.04 24.98
N PHE A 495 20.22 0.81 24.59
CA PHE A 495 19.40 1.89 24.03
C PHE A 495 17.91 1.54 24.06
N SER A 496 17.12 2.36 24.76
CA SER A 496 15.66 2.33 24.70
C SER A 496 15.12 3.74 24.45
N HIS A 497 14.27 3.90 23.42
CA HIS A 497 13.56 5.16 23.17
C HIS A 497 12.31 5.34 24.04
N ASP A 498 11.93 4.31 24.81
CA ASP A 498 10.85 4.37 25.79
C ASP A 498 11.28 5.19 27.03
N ASP A 499 10.34 5.44 27.92
CA ASP A 499 10.55 6.09 29.20
C ASP A 499 11.20 5.13 30.21
N GLN A 500 11.75 5.69 31.27
CA GLN A 500 12.34 4.92 32.38
C GLN A 500 11.29 4.13 33.17
N CYS A 501 10.04 4.58 33.12
CA CYS A 501 8.88 3.91 33.69
C CYS A 501 7.83 3.67 32.57
N PRO A 502 7.93 2.57 31.82
CA PRO A 502 7.01 2.28 30.71
C PRO A 502 5.55 2.27 31.17
N ASN A 503 4.66 2.83 30.34
CA ASN A 503 3.21 2.92 30.58
C ASN A 503 2.79 3.56 31.92
N ASN A 504 3.65 4.37 32.55
CA ASN A 504 3.36 4.97 33.86
C ASN A 504 2.04 5.76 33.91
N ARG A 505 1.67 6.41 32.79
CA ARG A 505 0.49 7.28 32.68
C ARG A 505 -0.83 6.54 32.89
N ASN A 506 -0.82 5.24 32.62
CA ASN A 506 -2.00 4.40 32.73
C ASN A 506 -1.79 3.13 33.58
N SER A 507 -0.68 3.10 34.34
CA SER A 507 -0.34 2.01 35.25
C SER A 507 -1.29 1.91 36.45
N PHE A 508 -1.18 0.81 37.20
CA PHE A 508 -1.81 0.66 38.51
C PHE A 508 -1.26 1.67 39.54
N TYR A 509 -0.02 2.12 39.36
CA TYR A 509 0.72 2.98 40.29
C TYR A 509 0.59 4.48 39.99
N LEU A 510 -0.36 4.89 39.14
CA LEU A 510 -0.51 6.27 38.67
C LEU A 510 -0.51 7.35 39.77
N ASN A 511 -1.10 7.06 40.93
CA ASN A 511 -1.24 7.99 42.05
C ASN A 511 -0.07 7.96 43.05
N GLN A 512 0.96 7.13 42.82
CA GLN A 512 2.12 7.07 43.70
C GLN A 512 3.13 8.17 43.36
N THR A 513 3.73 8.76 44.40
CA THR A 513 4.71 9.86 44.26
C THR A 513 6.05 9.39 43.69
N GLU A 514 6.45 8.15 43.97
CA GLU A 514 7.70 7.58 43.48
C GLU A 514 7.46 6.81 42.17
N LYS A 515 8.16 7.20 41.11
CA LYS A 515 8.15 6.45 39.85
C LYS A 515 9.11 5.27 39.95
N ILE A 516 8.62 4.09 39.63
CA ILE A 516 9.43 2.87 39.60
C ILE A 516 10.20 2.83 38.28
N ASN A 517 11.51 2.91 38.33
CA ASN A 517 12.36 2.81 37.15
C ASN A 517 12.49 1.33 36.76
N TRP A 518 11.74 0.86 35.78
CA TRP A 518 11.85 -0.50 35.24
C TRP A 518 12.79 -0.58 34.03
N ASN A 519 13.02 0.55 33.36
CA ASN A 519 13.81 0.66 32.15
C ASN A 519 14.89 1.73 32.33
N SER A 520 15.92 1.43 33.12
CA SER A 520 17.02 2.39 33.37
C SER A 520 17.72 2.89 32.10
N LYS A 521 17.55 2.20 30.96
CA LYS A 521 18.09 2.54 29.65
C LYS A 521 17.15 3.42 28.81
N GLY A 522 15.99 3.78 29.35
CA GLY A 522 14.98 4.63 28.72
C GLY A 522 15.47 6.06 28.57
N THR A 523 15.41 6.57 27.33
CA THR A 523 15.79 7.94 26.97
C THR A 523 14.57 8.88 26.86
N SER A 524 13.37 8.32 26.83
CA SER A 524 12.09 9.02 26.63
C SER A 524 12.00 9.78 25.28
N LEU A 525 12.92 9.52 24.34
CA LEU A 525 12.98 10.19 23.03
C LEU A 525 11.71 9.96 22.19
N PHE A 526 11.06 8.80 22.34
CA PHE A 526 9.82 8.49 21.64
C PHE A 526 8.69 9.47 21.98
N PHE A 527 8.62 9.93 23.23
CA PHE A 527 7.56 10.80 23.73
C PHE A 527 7.81 12.29 23.48
N ARG A 528 8.82 12.65 22.69
CA ARG A 528 9.13 14.03 22.33
C ARG A 528 8.48 14.41 21.00
N SER A 529 8.15 15.69 20.85
CA SER A 529 7.74 16.27 19.56
C SER A 529 8.94 16.93 18.90
N PHE A 530 9.19 16.57 17.64
CA PHE A 530 10.26 17.11 16.82
C PHE A 530 9.66 17.94 15.66
N PRO A 531 10.00 19.23 15.55
CA PRO A 531 9.48 20.11 14.50
C PRO A 531 10.15 19.87 13.14
N PHE A 532 11.01 18.87 13.04
CA PHE A 532 11.77 18.48 11.85
C PHE A 532 11.74 16.95 11.69
N PRO A 533 11.97 16.42 10.48
CA PRO A 533 11.96 14.98 10.25
C PRO A 533 13.23 14.32 10.81
N ILE A 534 13.06 13.12 11.37
CA ILE A 534 14.15 12.23 11.76
C ILE A 534 14.01 10.92 10.99
N MET A 535 15.08 10.49 10.33
CA MET A 535 15.14 9.23 9.57
C MET A 535 16.38 8.43 9.97
N LEU A 536 16.37 7.12 9.75
CA LEU A 536 17.46 6.21 10.10
C LEU A 536 17.84 5.34 8.91
N ILE A 537 19.15 5.25 8.63
CA ILE A 537 19.74 4.27 7.72
C ILE A 537 20.47 3.21 8.54
N ASP A 538 19.98 1.98 8.50
CA ASP A 538 20.52 0.82 9.22
C ASP A 538 21.16 -0.23 8.30
N GLU A 539 21.13 -0.02 6.98
CA GLU A 539 21.67 -0.93 5.97
C GLU A 539 23.08 -0.51 5.56
N GLU A 540 24.03 -1.45 5.56
CA GLU A 540 25.46 -1.18 5.30
C GLU A 540 25.70 -0.56 3.91
N ASP A 541 24.99 -1.04 2.88
CA ASP A 541 25.10 -0.51 1.52
C ASP A 541 24.63 0.94 1.40
N ASP A 542 23.58 1.30 2.14
CA ASP A 542 23.04 2.66 2.14
C ASP A 542 23.97 3.60 2.91
N TYR A 543 24.57 3.14 4.01
CA TYR A 543 25.63 3.86 4.71
C TYR A 543 26.84 4.11 3.82
N LYS A 544 27.35 3.10 3.09
CA LYS A 544 28.49 3.27 2.17
C LYS A 544 28.22 4.35 1.12
N ARG A 545 27.03 4.33 0.51
CA ARG A 545 26.59 5.34 -0.47
C ARG A 545 26.55 6.74 0.13
N LEU A 546 26.03 6.89 1.35
CA LEU A 546 25.98 8.16 2.06
C LEU A 546 27.39 8.74 2.28
N ILE A 547 28.33 7.91 2.74
CA ILE A 547 29.71 8.32 3.03
C ILE A 547 30.49 8.66 1.77
N GLU A 548 30.39 7.84 0.74
CA GLU A 548 31.04 8.10 -0.55
C GLU A 548 30.59 9.45 -1.11
N PHE A 549 29.28 9.74 -1.07
CA PHE A 549 28.73 11.01 -1.50
C PHE A 549 29.22 12.18 -0.63
N TYR A 550 29.23 12.02 0.69
CA TYR A 550 29.72 13.06 1.60
C TYR A 550 31.19 13.41 1.36
N ARG A 551 32.05 12.39 1.25
CA ARG A 551 33.50 12.57 1.01
C ARG A 551 33.78 13.24 -0.33
N GLN A 552 32.98 12.94 -1.34
CA GLN A 552 33.14 13.53 -2.67
C GLN A 552 32.85 15.03 -2.70
N PHE A 553 31.88 15.52 -1.90
CA PHE A 553 31.33 16.87 -2.05
C PHE A 553 31.44 17.77 -0.80
N ASN A 554 32.02 17.30 0.31
CA ASN A 554 32.13 18.09 1.56
C ASN A 554 33.56 18.57 1.90
N ASN A 555 34.50 18.59 0.95
CA ASN A 555 35.78 19.24 1.19
C ASN A 555 35.61 20.77 1.27
N SER A 556 36.36 21.43 2.16
CA SER A 556 36.26 22.89 2.41
C SER A 556 36.49 23.78 1.18
N GLN A 557 37.01 23.21 0.09
CA GLN A 557 37.25 23.87 -1.20
C GLN A 557 36.29 23.42 -2.33
N SER A 558 35.44 22.41 -2.12
CA SER A 558 34.58 21.87 -3.18
C SER A 558 33.28 22.67 -3.29
N SER A 559 33.19 23.51 -4.33
CA SER A 559 31.91 23.90 -4.92
C SER A 559 31.64 22.93 -6.07
N PRO A 560 30.54 22.15 -6.07
CA PRO A 560 29.31 22.28 -5.27
C PRO A 560 29.26 21.42 -3.97
N ALA A 561 28.31 21.74 -3.07
CA ALA A 561 28.16 21.09 -1.76
C ALA A 561 27.13 19.94 -1.74
N CYS A 562 27.19 19.06 -0.75
CA CYS A 562 26.20 17.98 -0.56
C CYS A 562 24.93 18.44 0.19
N GLY A 563 23.77 18.02 -0.32
CA GLY A 563 22.46 18.28 0.25
C GLY A 563 21.68 17.01 0.53
N LEU A 564 20.80 17.08 1.53
CA LEU A 564 19.82 16.06 1.86
C LEU A 564 18.42 16.66 1.78
N GLU A 565 17.44 15.84 1.39
CA GLU A 565 16.03 16.14 1.58
C GLU A 565 15.32 14.98 2.28
N LEU A 566 14.65 15.31 3.39
CA LEU A 566 13.83 14.42 4.19
C LEU A 566 12.37 14.84 4.04
N LYS A 567 11.53 13.97 3.46
CA LYS A 567 10.09 14.19 3.32
C LYS A 567 9.34 13.17 4.16
N SER A 568 8.59 13.65 5.16
CA SER A 568 7.69 12.87 6.03
C SER A 568 6.59 13.80 6.56
N PHE A 569 5.75 14.31 5.65
CA PHE A 569 4.64 15.20 6.03
C PHE A 569 3.52 14.41 6.71
N GLN A 570 3.07 14.90 7.86
CA GLN A 570 2.08 14.27 8.72
C GLN A 570 0.79 15.10 8.68
N ASN A 571 -0.34 14.48 8.32
CA ASN A 571 -1.62 15.17 8.15
C ASN A 571 -2.25 15.63 9.47
N ALA A 572 -2.00 14.90 10.57
CA ALA A 572 -2.52 15.24 11.88
C ALA A 572 -1.63 16.25 12.62
N ALA A 573 -2.26 17.04 13.49
CA ALA A 573 -1.59 18.04 14.31
C ALA A 573 -2.31 18.23 15.64
N HIS A 574 -1.57 18.75 16.63
CA HIS A 574 -2.02 19.17 17.95
C HIS A 574 -2.35 18.00 18.90
N THR A 575 -3.58 17.48 18.87
CA THR A 575 -4.03 16.42 19.80
C THR A 575 -4.96 15.42 19.13
N THR A 576 -5.11 14.24 19.72
CA THR A 576 -6.10 13.23 19.31
C THR A 576 -7.50 13.84 19.20
N LYS A 577 -7.92 14.65 20.19
CA LYS A 577 -9.21 15.37 20.17
C LYS A 577 -9.37 16.25 18.93
N THR A 578 -8.33 17.02 18.61
CA THR A 578 -8.34 17.93 17.45
C THR A 578 -8.40 17.15 16.15
N CYS A 579 -7.60 16.09 16.05
CA CYS A 579 -7.53 15.27 14.86
C CYS A 579 -8.84 14.50 14.59
N MET A 580 -9.38 13.80 15.59
CA MET A 580 -10.62 13.04 15.46
C MET A 580 -11.81 13.96 15.12
N LYS A 581 -11.91 15.13 15.75
CA LYS A 581 -12.94 16.13 15.41
C LYS A 581 -12.86 16.57 13.95
N ARG A 582 -11.65 16.71 13.39
CA ARG A 582 -11.48 17.05 11.96
C ARG A 582 -11.86 15.91 11.03
N ASN A 583 -11.66 14.66 11.44
CA ASN A 583 -12.19 13.51 10.70
C ASN A 583 -13.72 13.59 10.62
N ASP A 584 -14.41 13.84 11.74
CA ASP A 584 -15.89 13.92 11.78
C ASP A 584 -16.46 15.06 10.92
N ILE A 585 -15.81 16.23 10.94
CA ILE A 585 -16.18 17.39 10.10
C ILE A 585 -15.98 17.06 8.61
N SER A 586 -14.85 16.45 8.25
CA SER A 586 -14.55 16.02 6.88
C SER A 586 -15.59 15.02 6.38
N HIS A 587 -16.01 14.07 7.23
CA HIS A 587 -17.03 13.07 6.90
C HIS A 587 -18.44 13.63 6.68
N SER A 588 -18.76 14.80 7.24
CA SER A 588 -20.12 15.36 7.22
C SER A 588 -20.33 16.46 6.17
N LEU A 589 -19.27 17.14 5.71
CA LEU A 589 -19.40 18.36 4.90
C LEU A 589 -18.74 18.32 3.52
N ILE A 590 -17.83 17.38 3.22
CA ILE A 590 -17.01 17.41 2.00
C ILE A 590 -17.05 16.04 1.28
N ASP A 591 -17.32 16.03 -0.04
CA ASP A 591 -17.40 14.83 -0.90
C ASP A 591 -16.04 14.12 -1.12
N LEU A 592 -14.95 14.71 -0.62
CA LEU A 592 -13.60 14.16 -0.58
C LEU A 592 -13.28 13.77 0.87
N GLN A 593 -13.35 12.47 1.15
CA GLN A 593 -13.10 11.91 2.48
C GLN A 593 -11.61 11.91 2.82
N GLU A 594 -11.10 13.05 3.30
CA GLU A 594 -9.76 13.11 3.89
C GLU A 594 -9.84 12.77 5.38
N ILE A 595 -9.18 11.68 5.76
CA ILE A 595 -8.96 11.26 7.15
C ILE A 595 -7.54 11.68 7.56
N PHE A 596 -7.40 12.31 8.74
CA PHE A 596 -6.17 12.90 9.23
C PHE A 596 -5.36 11.97 10.14
N CYS A 597 -6.02 11.17 10.98
CA CYS A 597 -5.39 10.17 11.86
C CYS A 597 -6.33 8.97 12.09
N ASP A 598 -5.75 7.88 12.57
CA ASP A 598 -6.44 6.66 12.97
C ASP A 598 -6.16 6.33 14.45
N PRO A 599 -7.15 5.81 15.21
CA PRO A 599 -6.93 5.26 16.54
C PRO A 599 -5.87 4.15 16.54
N ILE A 600 -5.00 4.18 17.55
CA ILE A 600 -4.15 3.04 17.86
C ILE A 600 -5.03 1.88 18.34
N GLY A 601 -4.83 0.72 17.74
CA GLY A 601 -5.56 -0.50 18.06
C GLY A 601 -5.49 -1.53 16.96
N GLY A 602 -5.91 -2.74 17.29
CA GLY A 602 -5.92 -3.88 16.39
C GLY A 602 -6.96 -4.91 16.83
N LEU A 603 -6.54 -6.15 16.98
CA LEU A 603 -7.44 -7.26 17.32
C LEU A 603 -6.84 -8.15 18.41
N ASN A 604 -7.51 -8.20 19.56
CA ASN A 604 -7.20 -9.19 20.59
C ASN A 604 -7.73 -10.55 20.12
N ILE A 605 -6.91 -11.60 20.20
CA ILE A 605 -7.29 -12.97 19.87
C ILE A 605 -7.46 -13.72 21.19
N TYR A 606 -8.52 -14.50 21.31
CA TYR A 606 -8.64 -15.45 22.41
C TYR A 606 -9.12 -16.80 21.93
N SER A 607 -8.67 -17.85 22.60
CA SER A 607 -9.12 -19.22 22.36
C SER A 607 -9.08 -20.01 23.65
N LYS A 608 -10.00 -20.98 23.75
CA LYS A 608 -10.19 -21.82 24.93
C LYS A 608 -10.14 -23.29 24.61
N LEU A 609 -9.94 -24.12 25.64
CA LEU A 609 -9.98 -25.57 25.50
C LEU A 609 -11.41 -26.07 25.22
N PRO A 610 -11.60 -27.14 24.42
CA PRO A 610 -12.91 -27.63 23.97
C PRO A 610 -13.93 -28.08 25.02
N GLN A 611 -13.49 -28.23 26.26
CA GLN A 611 -14.23 -28.95 27.30
C GLN A 611 -14.98 -28.01 28.23
N SER A 612 -14.70 -26.71 28.11
CA SER A 612 -15.32 -25.60 28.83
C SER A 612 -16.79 -25.36 28.50
N ILE A 613 -17.44 -26.27 27.76
CA ILE A 613 -18.72 -26.03 27.05
C ILE A 613 -19.88 -26.88 27.59
N LYS A 614 -19.66 -27.63 28.69
CA LYS A 614 -20.76 -28.27 29.42
C LYS A 614 -21.46 -27.35 30.45
N ILE A 615 -21.29 -26.04 30.35
CA ILE A 615 -21.95 -25.09 31.24
C ILE A 615 -23.17 -24.51 30.51
N LYS A 616 -24.37 -24.83 31.01
CA LYS A 616 -25.59 -24.14 30.59
C LYS A 616 -25.43 -22.63 30.86
N PRO A 617 -26.02 -21.73 30.04
CA PRO A 617 -25.89 -20.27 30.17
C PRO A 617 -26.14 -19.67 31.56
N ASP A 618 -26.75 -20.41 32.49
CA ASP A 618 -27.16 -19.90 33.80
C ASP A 618 -26.28 -20.38 34.98
N GLN A 619 -25.14 -21.07 34.75
CA GLN A 619 -24.42 -21.80 35.82
C GLN A 619 -22.88 -21.75 35.79
N ARG A 620 -22.24 -20.65 35.36
CA ARG A 620 -20.77 -20.51 35.50
C ARG A 620 -20.40 -20.31 36.97
N SER A 621 -19.54 -21.18 37.51
CA SER A 621 -19.11 -21.11 38.91
C SER A 621 -18.07 -19.98 39.14
N LEU A 622 -18.05 -19.45 40.36
CA LEU A 622 -17.00 -18.53 40.80
C LEU A 622 -15.62 -19.20 40.69
N LYS A 623 -14.59 -18.42 40.38
CA LYS A 623 -13.20 -18.90 40.24
C LYS A 623 -13.07 -20.10 39.29
N SER A 624 -13.74 -20.08 38.15
CA SER A 624 -13.72 -21.14 37.12
C SER A 624 -12.79 -20.85 35.94
N VAL A 625 -12.35 -19.61 35.73
CA VAL A 625 -11.64 -19.17 34.52
C VAL A 625 -10.18 -18.85 34.81
N ILE A 626 -9.27 -19.41 34.03
CA ILE A 626 -7.83 -19.13 34.09
C ILE A 626 -7.44 -18.40 32.83
N LEU A 627 -6.89 -17.20 32.98
CA LEU A 627 -6.43 -16.38 31.87
C LEU A 627 -4.92 -16.53 31.71
N ILE A 628 -4.49 -16.89 30.51
CA ILE A 628 -3.08 -16.85 30.10
C ILE A 628 -2.97 -15.71 29.11
N LEU A 629 -2.17 -14.69 29.43
CA LEU A 629 -2.05 -13.43 28.70
C LEU A 629 -0.67 -13.30 28.06
N VAL A 630 -0.63 -12.66 26.89
CA VAL A 630 0.63 -12.21 26.26
C VAL A 630 0.39 -10.94 25.44
N THR A 631 1.31 -10.00 25.53
CA THR A 631 1.35 -8.80 24.66
C THR A 631 1.90 -9.21 23.29
N THR A 632 1.31 -8.71 22.20
CA THR A 632 1.76 -9.04 20.83
C THR A 632 2.38 -7.87 20.07
N ASP A 633 2.40 -6.69 20.68
CA ASP A 633 2.93 -5.47 20.08
C ASP A 633 4.11 -4.89 20.89
N SER A 634 4.58 -3.73 20.43
CA SER A 634 5.97 -3.34 20.23
C SER A 634 5.90 -1.94 19.61
N PHE A 635 6.42 -0.87 20.21
CA PHE A 635 6.44 0.43 19.54
C PHE A 635 7.85 0.87 19.23
N GLN A 636 8.06 1.32 17.99
CA GLN A 636 9.33 1.94 17.61
C GLN A 636 9.14 3.40 17.25
N MET A 637 10.17 4.18 17.56
CA MET A 637 10.30 5.54 17.09
C MET A 637 10.34 5.60 15.55
N PHE A 638 10.99 4.62 14.90
CA PHE A 638 11.13 4.56 13.45
C PHE A 638 10.35 3.40 12.84
N LEU A 639 9.37 3.71 11.99
CA LEU A 639 8.65 2.72 11.20
C LEU A 639 9.52 2.24 10.03
N LYS A 640 9.56 0.93 9.81
CA LYS A 640 10.19 0.28 8.64
C LYS A 640 9.08 -0.37 7.79
N PRO A 641 8.93 -0.01 6.50
CA PRO A 641 7.88 -0.59 5.66
C PRO A 641 8.05 -2.08 5.36
N LYS A 642 9.31 -2.57 5.36
CA LYS A 642 9.69 -3.94 5.02
C LYS A 642 10.87 -4.40 5.88
N GLY A 643 10.78 -5.60 6.44
CA GLY A 643 11.82 -6.21 7.30
C GLY A 643 11.53 -6.12 8.79
N SER A 644 12.48 -6.54 9.62
CA SER A 644 12.32 -6.55 11.08
C SER A 644 12.15 -5.15 11.62
N THR A 645 11.03 -4.94 12.32
CA THR A 645 10.73 -3.71 13.05
C THR A 645 11.56 -3.66 14.33
N GLY A 646 11.75 -4.79 14.99
CA GLY A 646 12.28 -4.94 16.35
C GLY A 646 11.27 -5.67 17.23
N GLY A 647 11.59 -5.86 18.51
CA GLY A 647 10.74 -6.50 19.50
C GLY A 647 10.96 -8.01 19.67
N VAL A 648 12.21 -8.46 19.59
CA VAL A 648 12.57 -9.88 19.74
C VAL A 648 12.50 -10.35 21.19
N GLN A 649 13.19 -9.69 22.13
CA GLN A 649 13.07 -10.01 23.55
C GLN A 649 11.69 -9.61 24.10
N GLN A 650 11.08 -8.55 23.55
CA GLN A 650 9.67 -8.24 23.76
C GLN A 650 9.00 -7.67 22.50
N PRO A 651 7.94 -8.29 21.95
CA PRO A 651 7.14 -9.38 22.54
C PRO A 651 7.47 -10.80 22.05
N ALA A 652 8.42 -11.00 21.11
CA ALA A 652 8.55 -12.28 20.40
C ALA A 652 8.80 -13.49 21.31
N THR A 653 9.77 -13.41 22.24
CA THR A 653 10.10 -14.54 23.15
C THR A 653 8.91 -14.93 24.04
N ALA A 654 8.15 -13.93 24.52
CA ALA A 654 6.95 -14.16 25.31
C ALA A 654 5.85 -14.84 24.47
N LEU A 655 5.66 -14.38 23.22
CA LEU A 655 4.70 -14.99 22.28
C LEU A 655 5.09 -16.43 21.92
N ILE A 656 6.37 -16.72 21.68
CA ILE A 656 6.83 -18.09 21.39
C ILE A 656 6.57 -18.97 22.62
N THR A 657 6.90 -18.51 23.82
CA THR A 657 6.62 -19.23 25.09
C THR A 657 5.12 -19.51 25.25
N PHE A 658 4.28 -18.50 25.00
CA PHE A 658 2.83 -18.59 25.05
C PHE A 658 2.26 -19.61 24.06
N LEU A 659 2.68 -19.56 22.78
CA LEU A 659 2.22 -20.50 21.76
C LEU A 659 2.72 -21.92 22.02
N THR A 660 3.93 -22.06 22.54
CA THR A 660 4.51 -23.35 22.94
C THR A 660 3.70 -23.97 24.09
N LEU A 661 3.34 -23.17 25.09
CA LEU A 661 2.46 -23.61 26.18
C LEU A 661 1.07 -23.98 25.66
N ALA A 662 0.49 -23.18 24.76
CA ALA A 662 -0.80 -23.48 24.15
C ALA A 662 -0.79 -24.82 23.39
N HIS A 663 0.30 -25.14 22.68
CA HIS A 663 0.48 -26.43 22.02
C HIS A 663 0.47 -27.59 23.03
N LEU A 664 1.26 -27.47 24.09
CA LEU A 664 1.45 -28.51 25.09
C LEU A 664 0.15 -28.76 25.89
N ILE A 665 -0.50 -27.70 26.35
CA ILE A 665 -1.80 -27.77 27.05
C ILE A 665 -2.91 -28.29 26.11
N GLY A 666 -2.87 -27.91 24.83
CA GLY A 666 -3.80 -28.43 23.82
C GLY A 666 -3.61 -29.92 23.50
N GLN A 667 -2.42 -30.49 23.72
CA GLN A 667 -2.18 -31.94 23.66
C GLN A 667 -2.75 -32.65 24.88
N GLU A 668 -2.61 -32.05 26.06
CA GLU A 668 -3.09 -32.59 27.34
C GLU A 668 -4.54 -32.21 27.66
N GLN A 669 -5.31 -31.82 26.65
CA GLN A 669 -6.66 -31.30 26.85
C GLN A 669 -7.53 -32.26 27.68
N ASP A 670 -7.46 -33.57 27.48
CA ASP A 670 -8.34 -34.55 28.16
C ASP A 670 -8.23 -34.55 29.70
N GLU A 671 -7.08 -34.19 30.25
CA GLU A 671 -6.86 -34.11 31.71
C GLU A 671 -7.70 -32.99 32.34
N PHE A 672 -7.96 -31.91 31.58
CA PHE A 672 -8.72 -30.76 32.05
C PHE A 672 -10.26 -30.99 32.00
N LYS A 673 -10.75 -32.11 31.43
CA LYS A 673 -12.20 -32.39 31.27
C LYS A 673 -12.95 -32.44 32.59
N LYS A 674 -12.27 -32.91 33.64
CA LYS A 674 -12.92 -33.35 34.88
C LYS A 674 -13.07 -32.24 35.93
N GLN A 675 -12.39 -31.10 35.77
CA GLN A 675 -12.19 -30.13 36.85
C GLN A 675 -13.06 -28.87 36.78
N ASN A 676 -13.97 -28.76 35.79
CA ASN A 676 -14.84 -27.60 35.59
C ASN A 676 -14.09 -26.24 35.61
N LYS A 677 -12.84 -26.22 35.13
CA LYS A 677 -12.03 -25.02 34.93
C LYS A 677 -11.88 -24.76 33.43
N GLU A 678 -11.96 -23.49 33.04
CA GLU A 678 -11.79 -23.03 31.68
C GLU A 678 -10.46 -22.28 31.55
N ILE A 679 -9.55 -22.79 30.72
CA ILE A 679 -8.28 -22.12 30.39
C ILE A 679 -8.47 -21.34 29.09
N ILE A 680 -8.27 -20.03 29.16
CA ILE A 680 -8.41 -19.11 28.04
C ILE A 680 -7.06 -18.44 27.78
N PHE A 681 -6.55 -18.66 26.57
CA PHE A 681 -5.36 -18.00 26.05
C PHE A 681 -5.80 -16.72 25.36
N VAL A 682 -5.25 -15.57 25.76
CA VAL A 682 -5.60 -14.24 25.22
C VAL A 682 -4.33 -13.52 24.80
N THR A 683 -4.35 -12.96 23.58
CA THR A 683 -3.32 -12.07 23.08
C THR A 683 -3.82 -10.63 23.08
N LEU A 684 -2.96 -9.70 23.47
CA LEU A 684 -3.30 -8.29 23.63
C LEU A 684 -2.48 -7.45 22.63
N ASP A 685 -3.17 -6.80 21.69
CA ASP A 685 -2.59 -6.00 20.61
C ASP A 685 -2.92 -4.51 20.81
N GLY A 686 -1.95 -3.74 21.29
CA GLY A 686 -2.05 -2.32 21.61
C GLY A 686 -1.61 -1.98 23.03
N ASP A 687 -1.07 -2.94 23.79
CA ASP A 687 -0.68 -2.72 25.18
C ASP A 687 0.69 -2.09 25.35
N ALA A 688 1.51 -2.10 24.30
CA ALA A 688 2.79 -1.40 24.32
C ALA A 688 2.60 0.13 24.51
N LEU A 689 1.46 0.72 24.11
CA LEU A 689 1.11 2.11 24.42
C LEU A 689 -0.08 2.19 25.40
N ASP A 690 0.26 2.40 26.67
CA ASP A 690 -0.67 2.70 27.77
C ASP A 690 -1.80 1.66 27.96
N TYR A 691 -1.52 0.38 27.67
CA TYR A 691 -2.44 -0.74 27.93
C TYR A 691 -3.79 -0.65 27.21
N SER A 692 -3.82 -0.06 26.00
CA SER A 692 -5.09 0.20 25.28
C SER A 692 -5.92 -1.06 25.05
N ALA A 693 -5.26 -2.20 24.78
CA ALA A 693 -5.93 -3.47 24.54
C ALA A 693 -6.48 -4.10 25.83
N SER A 694 -5.75 -3.98 26.94
CA SER A 694 -6.17 -4.41 28.27
C SER A 694 -7.33 -3.59 28.81
N PHE A 695 -7.34 -2.27 28.60
CA PHE A 695 -8.49 -1.43 28.96
C PHE A 695 -9.73 -1.85 28.19
N LYS A 696 -9.59 -2.13 26.90
CA LYS A 696 -10.70 -2.63 26.07
C LYS A 696 -11.18 -4.01 26.54
N PHE A 697 -10.26 -4.92 26.83
CA PHE A 697 -10.58 -6.25 27.34
C PHE A 697 -11.35 -6.18 28.67
N MET A 698 -10.87 -5.35 29.61
CA MET A 698 -11.55 -5.12 30.90
C MET A 698 -12.91 -4.47 30.72
N PHE A 699 -13.02 -3.47 29.84
CA PHE A 699 -14.28 -2.82 29.51
C PHE A 699 -15.31 -3.82 29.00
N ASP A 700 -14.90 -4.77 28.14
CA ASP A 700 -15.79 -5.81 27.65
C ASP A 700 -16.23 -6.80 28.73
N MET A 701 -15.34 -7.14 29.67
CA MET A 701 -15.71 -7.99 30.81
C MET A 701 -16.71 -7.32 31.75
N ILE A 702 -16.51 -6.04 32.07
CA ILE A 702 -17.38 -5.28 32.99
C ILE A 702 -18.78 -5.09 32.39
N ASN A 703 -18.85 -4.77 31.09
CA ASN A 703 -20.13 -4.56 30.40
C ASN A 703 -20.80 -5.86 29.95
N GLY A 704 -20.19 -7.02 30.23
CA GLY A 704 -20.74 -8.33 29.85
C GLY A 704 -20.69 -8.62 28.35
N TYR A 705 -19.79 -7.98 27.61
CA TYR A 705 -19.55 -8.23 26.19
C TYR A 705 -18.55 -9.35 25.94
N PHE A 706 -17.76 -9.75 26.95
CA PHE A 706 -16.81 -10.86 26.83
C PHE A 706 -17.37 -12.14 27.47
N PRO A 707 -17.29 -13.31 26.80
CA PRO A 707 -16.82 -13.52 25.42
C PRO A 707 -17.83 -13.07 24.35
N ILE A 708 -17.31 -12.58 23.22
CA ILE A 708 -18.12 -12.15 22.07
C ILE A 708 -18.57 -13.34 21.23
N GLY A 709 -19.85 -13.37 20.84
CA GLY A 709 -20.30 -14.15 19.68
C GLY A 709 -21.45 -15.15 19.91
N ASN A 710 -22.06 -15.19 21.09
CA ASN A 710 -23.21 -16.07 21.33
C ASN A 710 -24.21 -15.49 22.34
N LYS A 711 -25.51 -15.47 22.01
CA LYS A 711 -26.58 -15.10 22.96
C LYS A 711 -26.72 -16.11 24.11
N ASN A 712 -26.23 -17.33 23.90
CA ASN A 712 -26.39 -18.45 24.84
C ASN A 712 -25.14 -18.72 25.68
N GLU A 713 -24.07 -17.93 25.55
CA GLU A 713 -22.89 -18.05 26.43
C GLU A 713 -22.96 -17.00 27.54
N GLN A 714 -22.79 -17.43 28.79
CA GLN A 714 -22.79 -16.52 29.93
C GLN A 714 -21.56 -15.61 29.88
N PRO A 715 -21.72 -14.29 30.04
CA PRO A 715 -20.60 -13.37 30.12
C PRO A 715 -19.61 -13.72 31.23
N ILE A 716 -18.31 -13.61 30.94
CA ILE A 716 -17.24 -13.80 31.90
C ILE A 716 -17.02 -12.48 32.63
N LYS A 717 -17.47 -12.43 33.88
CA LYS A 717 -17.16 -11.40 34.86
C LYS A 717 -15.87 -11.68 35.62
N ILE A 718 -15.34 -10.66 36.27
CA ILE A 718 -14.11 -10.73 37.09
C ILE A 718 -14.20 -11.76 38.23
N GLU A 719 -15.39 -11.99 38.79
CA GLU A 719 -15.65 -12.97 39.85
C GLU A 719 -15.50 -14.44 39.40
N HIS A 720 -15.54 -14.69 38.09
CA HIS A 720 -15.28 -16.00 37.52
C HIS A 720 -13.78 -16.29 37.40
N ILE A 721 -12.89 -15.29 37.50
CA ILE A 721 -11.45 -15.50 37.34
C ILE A 721 -10.90 -16.25 38.57
N HIS A 722 -10.22 -17.37 38.29
CA HIS A 722 -9.45 -18.17 39.23
C HIS A 722 -8.03 -17.64 39.39
N SER A 723 -7.37 -17.30 38.29
CA SER A 723 -5.97 -16.83 38.26
C SER A 723 -5.64 -16.19 36.91
N ILE A 724 -4.71 -15.23 36.91
CA ILE A 724 -4.11 -14.66 35.69
C ILE A 724 -2.63 -15.02 35.65
N ILE A 725 -2.17 -15.45 34.48
CA ILE A 725 -0.77 -15.76 34.20
C ILE A 725 -0.37 -14.94 32.97
N GLU A 726 0.68 -14.14 33.08
CA GLU A 726 1.18 -13.31 31.99
C GLU A 726 2.66 -13.56 31.74
N PHE A 727 3.04 -13.69 30.46
CA PHE A 727 4.43 -13.76 30.03
C PHE A 727 4.85 -12.41 29.46
N GLN A 728 5.92 -11.81 30.02
CA GLN A 728 6.35 -10.47 29.65
C GLN A 728 7.89 -10.36 29.67
N SER A 729 8.49 -9.66 28.70
CA SER A 729 9.94 -9.39 28.60
C SER A 729 10.83 -10.59 29.00
N LEU A 730 10.80 -11.66 28.21
CA LEU A 730 11.58 -12.87 28.47
C LEU A 730 12.92 -12.81 27.73
N SER A 731 14.00 -12.72 28.49
CA SER A 731 15.39 -12.75 28.01
C SER A 731 16.07 -14.04 28.46
N MET A 732 16.94 -14.60 27.61
CA MET A 732 17.61 -15.89 27.86
C MET A 732 18.57 -15.82 29.04
N THR A 733 18.15 -16.30 30.20
CA THR A 733 18.90 -16.28 31.47
C THR A 733 18.71 -17.56 32.28
N ASN A 734 19.56 -17.78 33.28
CA ASN A 734 19.41 -18.89 34.23
C ASN A 734 18.49 -18.57 35.42
N GLU A 735 17.98 -17.35 35.50
CA GLU A 735 17.06 -16.90 36.55
C GLU A 735 15.91 -16.11 35.91
N LEU A 736 14.69 -16.56 36.18
CA LEU A 736 13.45 -15.89 35.85
C LEU A 736 12.72 -15.50 37.13
N TRP A 737 11.90 -14.46 37.07
CA TRP A 737 11.21 -13.97 38.25
C TRP A 737 9.70 -14.03 38.07
N LEU A 738 9.04 -14.62 39.07
CA LEU A 738 7.60 -14.61 39.22
C LEU A 738 7.21 -13.41 40.10
N HIS A 739 6.58 -12.42 39.49
CA HIS A 739 6.05 -11.25 40.18
C HIS A 739 4.59 -11.50 40.57
N THR A 740 4.27 -11.16 41.82
CA THR A 740 2.91 -11.21 42.40
C THR A 740 2.67 -9.97 43.24
N HIS A 741 1.42 -9.52 43.37
CA HIS A 741 1.10 -8.32 44.16
C HIS A 741 0.30 -8.66 45.43
N PRO A 742 0.50 -7.99 46.58
CA PRO A 742 -0.22 -8.31 47.83
C PRO A 742 -1.73 -8.07 47.74
N SER A 743 -2.15 -7.11 46.90
CA SER A 743 -3.57 -6.87 46.62
C SER A 743 -4.23 -7.98 45.81
N SER A 744 -3.47 -9.01 45.40
CA SER A 744 -3.99 -10.24 44.79
C SER A 744 -3.80 -11.42 45.76
N LEU A 745 -4.72 -12.38 45.74
CA LEU A 745 -4.61 -13.58 46.57
C LEU A 745 -3.36 -14.38 46.18
N ILE A 746 -2.50 -14.75 47.14
CA ILE A 746 -1.34 -15.60 46.84
C ILE A 746 -1.72 -17.07 47.03
N ASN A 747 -1.69 -17.87 45.96
CA ASN A 747 -1.82 -19.33 46.06
C ASN A 747 -0.43 -19.96 46.27
N GLN A 748 -0.08 -20.20 47.54
CA GLN A 748 1.22 -20.79 47.91
C GLN A 748 1.41 -22.19 47.33
N THR A 749 0.36 -23.00 47.24
CA THR A 749 0.44 -24.34 46.65
C THR A 749 0.90 -24.29 45.19
N PHE A 750 0.38 -23.35 44.39
CA PHE A 750 0.82 -23.17 43.01
C PHE A 750 2.30 -22.75 42.94
N ILE A 751 2.73 -21.83 43.80
CA ILE A 751 4.12 -21.36 43.86
C ILE A 751 5.06 -22.49 44.27
N ASP A 752 4.73 -23.26 45.31
CA ASP A 752 5.55 -24.37 45.79
C ASP A 752 5.72 -25.46 44.72
N ILE A 753 4.67 -25.75 43.96
CA ILE A 753 4.73 -26.69 42.83
C ILE A 753 5.59 -26.10 41.71
N LEU A 754 5.44 -24.80 41.39
CA LEU A 754 6.19 -24.14 40.34
C LEU A 754 7.70 -24.14 40.62
N LEU A 755 8.10 -23.72 41.82
CA LEU A 755 9.50 -23.65 42.25
C LEU A 755 10.13 -25.05 42.32
N ARG A 756 9.35 -26.06 42.70
CA ARG A 756 9.78 -27.46 42.71
C ARG A 756 10.02 -28.00 41.31
N ASN A 757 9.11 -27.71 40.37
CA ASN A 757 9.20 -28.21 39.01
C ASN A 757 10.21 -27.42 38.17
N ASN A 758 10.42 -26.13 38.46
CA ASN A 758 11.36 -25.29 37.74
C ASN A 758 12.28 -24.48 38.68
N PRO A 759 13.50 -24.96 38.96
CA PRO A 759 14.45 -24.25 39.83
C PRO A 759 14.98 -22.96 39.21
N MET A 760 14.71 -22.71 37.91
CA MET A 760 15.11 -21.50 37.21
C MET A 760 14.21 -20.30 37.56
N ILE A 761 13.04 -20.54 38.16
CA ILE A 761 12.08 -19.50 38.53
C ILE A 761 12.28 -19.15 40.00
N ASN A 762 12.45 -17.87 40.28
CA ASN A 762 12.55 -17.28 41.61
C ASN A 762 11.30 -16.45 41.94
N LEU A 763 10.91 -16.43 43.22
CA LEU A 763 9.78 -15.61 43.68
C LEU A 763 10.28 -14.24 44.18
N ILE A 764 9.60 -13.17 43.76
CA ILE A 764 9.88 -11.83 44.28
C ILE A 764 9.09 -11.58 45.57
N ARG A 765 9.68 -10.81 46.50
CA ARG A 765 9.05 -10.41 47.76
C ARG A 765 7.67 -9.76 47.49
N PRO A 766 6.64 -10.08 48.28
CA PRO A 766 5.30 -9.52 48.08
C PRO A 766 5.25 -7.99 47.99
N ASN A 767 6.12 -7.28 48.71
CA ASN A 767 6.12 -5.81 48.73
C ASN A 767 6.84 -5.14 47.55
N SER A 768 7.28 -5.89 46.54
CA SER A 768 7.90 -5.32 45.35
C SER A 768 6.85 -4.85 44.33
N PRO A 769 7.15 -3.79 43.56
CA PRO A 769 6.26 -3.34 42.49
C PRO A 769 6.12 -4.39 41.37
N LEU A 770 5.01 -4.34 40.65
CA LEU A 770 4.82 -5.13 39.43
C LEU A 770 5.54 -4.49 38.23
N PRO A 771 6.13 -5.30 37.34
CA PRO A 771 6.71 -4.83 36.09
C PRO A 771 5.61 -4.36 35.13
N PRO A 772 5.95 -3.59 34.08
CA PRO A 772 4.98 -3.14 33.08
C PRO A 772 4.32 -4.32 32.38
N ALA A 773 3.05 -4.57 32.71
CA ALA A 773 2.30 -5.75 32.31
C ALA A 773 0.81 -5.45 32.26
N SER A 774 0.12 -6.10 31.33
CA SER A 774 -1.31 -6.00 31.03
C SER A 774 -2.17 -6.21 32.27
N SER A 775 -1.76 -7.16 33.13
CA SER A 775 -2.46 -7.53 34.35
C SER A 775 -2.59 -6.39 35.37
N GLN A 776 -1.80 -5.31 35.26
CA GLN A 776 -1.96 -4.13 36.10
C GLN A 776 -3.33 -3.47 35.94
N ILE A 777 -3.95 -3.55 34.76
CA ILE A 777 -5.27 -2.95 34.51
C ILE A 777 -6.37 -3.64 35.32
N PHE A 778 -6.23 -4.95 35.57
CA PHE A 778 -7.14 -5.69 36.44
C PHE A 778 -7.08 -5.20 37.88
N LEU A 779 -5.86 -4.97 38.39
CA LEU A 779 -5.65 -4.42 39.73
C LEU A 779 -6.17 -2.98 39.86
N ARG A 780 -6.03 -2.18 38.80
CA ARG A 780 -6.48 -0.79 38.78
C ARG A 780 -8.00 -0.67 38.88
N GLN A 781 -8.75 -1.60 38.32
CA GLN A 781 -10.21 -1.53 38.26
C GLN A 781 -10.91 -2.00 39.53
N THR A 782 -10.32 -2.90 40.32
CA THR A 782 -10.99 -3.48 41.50
C THR A 782 -10.34 -3.16 42.84
N LEU A 783 -9.21 -2.44 42.88
CA LEU A 783 -8.39 -2.10 44.07
C LEU A 783 -7.81 -3.32 44.83
N SER A 784 -8.55 -4.41 44.95
CA SER A 784 -8.12 -5.73 45.41
C SER A 784 -8.72 -6.82 44.51
N LEU A 785 -7.96 -7.89 44.28
CA LEU A 785 -8.37 -9.05 43.50
C LEU A 785 -8.50 -10.27 44.40
N SER A 786 -9.63 -10.98 44.28
CA SER A 786 -9.92 -12.21 45.03
C SER A 786 -9.19 -13.46 44.49
N PHE A 787 -8.29 -13.26 43.53
CA PHE A 787 -7.53 -14.28 42.81
C PHE A 787 -6.07 -13.84 42.57
N PRO A 788 -5.12 -14.79 42.39
CA PRO A 788 -3.73 -14.50 42.08
C PRO A 788 -3.50 -13.94 40.68
N VAL A 789 -2.53 -13.03 40.58
CA VAL A 789 -1.91 -12.57 39.33
C VAL A 789 -0.43 -12.94 39.35
N TYR A 790 0.00 -13.68 38.33
CA TYR A 790 1.37 -14.15 38.15
C TYR A 790 1.96 -13.56 36.88
N ILE A 791 3.02 -12.77 37.00
CA ILE A 791 3.76 -12.24 35.84
C ILE A 791 5.14 -12.89 35.82
N LEU A 792 5.44 -13.63 34.77
CA LEU A 792 6.77 -14.23 34.56
C LEU A 792 7.59 -13.32 33.65
N SER A 793 8.70 -12.79 34.17
CA SER A 793 9.58 -11.88 33.44
C SER A 793 11.05 -12.02 33.81
N SER A 794 11.94 -11.62 32.89
CA SER A 794 13.39 -11.56 33.11
C SER A 794 13.76 -10.19 33.70
N THR A 795 13.86 -10.11 35.03
CA THR A 795 14.18 -8.86 35.75
C THR A 795 15.38 -9.03 36.70
N ASN A 796 15.99 -7.93 37.13
CA ASN A 796 16.98 -7.89 38.19
C ASN A 796 16.78 -6.60 39.02
N GLN A 797 16.54 -6.71 40.33
CA GLN A 797 16.37 -5.55 41.22
C GLN A 797 15.42 -4.46 40.69
N ASN A 798 14.23 -4.86 40.24
CA ASN A 798 13.23 -3.99 39.61
C ASN A 798 13.67 -3.35 38.27
N GLN A 799 14.65 -3.91 37.57
CA GLN A 799 15.03 -3.54 36.20
C GLN A 799 14.71 -4.66 35.23
N LEU A 800 14.26 -4.31 34.02
CA LEU A 800 14.16 -5.24 32.91
C LEU A 800 15.55 -5.60 32.40
N LEU A 801 15.78 -6.87 32.08
CA LEU A 801 17.06 -7.33 31.52
C LEU A 801 17.21 -7.01 30.02
N ASN A 802 16.14 -6.60 29.35
CA ASN A 802 16.19 -6.21 27.95
C ASN A 802 16.89 -4.84 27.78
N HIS A 803 18.15 -4.89 27.33
CA HIS A 803 18.99 -3.72 27.03
C HIS A 803 18.43 -2.81 25.91
N TYR A 804 17.50 -3.34 25.10
CA TYR A 804 16.92 -2.69 23.94
C TYR A 804 15.39 -2.61 24.03
N TYR A 805 14.83 -2.44 25.24
CA TYR A 805 13.38 -2.40 25.44
C TYR A 805 12.64 -1.46 24.47
N HIS A 806 11.67 -1.99 23.72
CA HIS A 806 10.93 -1.34 22.62
C HIS A 806 11.78 -0.76 21.47
N SER A 807 13.10 -0.89 21.53
CA SER A 807 14.04 -0.34 20.56
C SER A 807 13.98 -1.05 19.21
N PHE A 808 14.33 -0.31 18.16
CA PHE A 808 14.59 -0.88 16.85
C PHE A 808 15.86 -1.76 16.81
N PHE A 809 16.67 -1.74 17.88
CA PHE A 809 17.79 -2.65 18.10
C PHE A 809 17.39 -3.98 18.76
N ASP A 810 16.16 -4.15 19.21
CA ASP A 810 15.69 -5.43 19.74
C ASP A 810 15.40 -6.42 18.59
N ASP A 811 16.45 -6.94 17.99
CA ASP A 811 16.43 -7.83 16.83
C ASP A 811 17.03 -9.22 17.17
N PRO A 812 17.01 -10.21 16.25
CA PRO A 812 17.48 -11.56 16.58
C PRO A 812 18.93 -11.66 17.09
N SER A 813 19.77 -10.65 16.82
CA SER A 813 21.13 -10.63 17.35
C SER A 813 21.18 -10.46 18.88
N THR A 814 20.13 -9.91 19.51
CA THR A 814 20.00 -9.82 20.97
C THR A 814 19.82 -11.18 21.66
N LEU A 815 19.51 -12.21 20.88
CA LEU A 815 19.43 -13.61 21.32
C LEU A 815 20.58 -14.45 20.76
N SER A 816 21.65 -13.81 20.26
CA SER A 816 22.78 -14.47 19.59
C SER A 816 22.37 -15.30 18.37
N ILE A 817 21.25 -14.95 17.71
CA ILE A 817 20.75 -15.64 16.51
C ILE A 817 21.25 -14.92 15.27
N ASN A 818 21.98 -15.64 14.44
CA ASN A 818 22.32 -15.17 13.10
C ASN A 818 21.21 -15.55 12.11
N ILE A 819 20.49 -14.55 11.59
CA ILE A 819 19.37 -14.75 10.66
C ILE A 819 19.84 -15.41 9.35
N SER A 820 21.07 -15.12 8.89
CA SER A 820 21.55 -15.68 7.61
C SER A 820 21.70 -17.19 7.68
N THR A 821 22.10 -17.74 8.83
CA THR A 821 22.35 -19.17 9.04
C THR A 821 21.17 -19.92 9.67
N LEU A 822 20.13 -19.23 10.18
CA LEU A 822 18.99 -19.90 10.80
C LEU A 822 18.14 -20.65 9.77
N GLU A 823 18.19 -21.98 9.75
CA GLU A 823 17.37 -22.80 8.86
C GLU A 823 16.07 -23.27 9.54
N TYR A 824 15.12 -23.74 8.74
CA TYR A 824 13.87 -24.30 9.27
C TYR A 824 14.18 -25.56 10.08
N ASN A 825 13.55 -25.72 11.24
CA ASN A 825 13.76 -26.84 12.17
C ASN A 825 15.17 -26.90 12.82
N THR A 826 16.00 -25.86 12.72
CA THR A 826 17.28 -25.80 13.45
C THR A 826 17.06 -25.59 14.95
N THR A 827 17.71 -26.41 15.78
CA THR A 827 17.73 -26.22 17.25
C THR A 827 18.69 -25.10 17.62
N THR A 828 18.16 -24.07 18.27
CA THR A 828 18.91 -22.92 18.79
C THR A 828 18.96 -22.92 20.31
N GLU A 829 19.87 -22.16 20.92
CA GLU A 829 19.94 -22.01 22.38
C GLU A 829 18.61 -21.49 22.94
N ILE A 830 18.00 -20.49 22.29
CA ILE A 830 16.69 -19.99 22.70
C ILE A 830 15.60 -21.07 22.64
N SER A 831 15.62 -21.94 21.63
CA SER A 831 14.62 -23.00 21.51
C SER A 831 14.74 -24.05 22.62
N LEU A 832 15.96 -24.32 23.11
CA LEU A 832 16.19 -25.19 24.26
C LEU A 832 15.81 -24.49 25.57
N TRP A 833 16.09 -23.18 25.66
CA TRP A 833 15.74 -22.37 26.81
C TRP A 833 14.22 -22.27 27.00
N ILE A 834 13.46 -21.99 25.94
CA ILE A 834 11.99 -21.97 25.96
C ILE A 834 11.44 -23.33 26.40
N LYS A 835 12.03 -24.44 25.94
CA LYS A 835 11.64 -25.79 26.34
C LYS A 835 11.77 -25.99 27.86
N ARG A 836 12.90 -25.57 28.45
CA ARG A 836 13.18 -25.66 29.90
C ARG A 836 12.19 -24.84 30.75
N ILE A 837 11.54 -23.84 30.17
CA ILE A 837 10.53 -23.03 30.86
C ILE A 837 9.16 -23.67 30.72
N VAL A 838 8.75 -23.99 29.48
CA VAL A 838 7.38 -24.36 29.16
C VAL A 838 7.01 -25.75 29.69
N GLU A 839 7.91 -26.74 29.62
CA GLU A 839 7.60 -28.10 30.10
C GLU A 839 7.31 -28.12 31.61
N PRO A 840 8.20 -27.61 32.50
CA PRO A 840 7.89 -27.52 33.93
C PRO A 840 6.68 -26.65 34.26
N PHE A 841 6.46 -25.58 33.49
CA PHE A 841 5.32 -24.70 33.71
C PHE A 841 3.99 -25.40 33.38
N ALA A 842 3.94 -26.17 32.29
CA ALA A 842 2.77 -26.99 31.95
C ALA A 842 2.53 -28.09 32.99
N GLN A 843 3.60 -28.75 33.48
CA GLN A 843 3.51 -29.73 34.56
C GLN A 843 2.90 -29.11 35.82
N THR A 844 3.34 -27.90 36.18
CA THR A 844 2.80 -27.13 37.31
C THR A 844 1.32 -26.81 37.13
N LEU A 845 0.90 -26.40 35.93
CA LEU A 845 -0.50 -26.15 35.63
C LEU A 845 -1.35 -27.41 35.76
N ILE A 846 -0.88 -28.55 35.24
CA ILE A 846 -1.60 -29.82 35.33
C ILE A 846 -1.67 -30.29 36.80
N GLU A 847 -0.55 -30.27 37.54
CA GLU A 847 -0.52 -30.68 38.93
C GLU A 847 -1.40 -29.78 39.81
N SER A 848 -1.34 -28.46 39.62
CA SER A 848 -2.13 -27.52 40.41
C SER A 848 -3.63 -27.53 40.10
N LEU A 849 -4.04 -27.85 38.85
CA LEU A 849 -5.43 -27.77 38.43
C LEU A 849 -6.13 -29.13 38.42
N VAL A 850 -5.40 -30.19 38.07
CA VAL A 850 -5.92 -31.55 37.96
C VAL A 850 -5.60 -32.38 39.21
N GLY A 851 -4.55 -32.01 39.96
CA GLY A 851 -4.09 -32.75 41.14
C GLY A 851 -3.23 -33.96 40.81
N ILE A 852 -2.80 -34.09 39.54
CA ILE A 852 -2.00 -35.23 39.05
C ILE A 852 -0.63 -34.74 38.63
N LYS A 853 0.43 -35.36 39.17
CA LYS A 853 1.78 -35.15 38.69
C LYS A 853 2.01 -35.94 37.41
N LYS A 854 2.10 -35.26 36.27
CA LYS A 854 2.31 -35.86 34.95
C LYS A 854 3.50 -35.22 34.27
N ASN A 855 4.44 -36.02 33.76
CA ASN A 855 5.53 -35.51 32.95
C ASN A 855 5.01 -35.23 31.54
N VAL A 856 5.11 -33.97 31.10
CA VAL A 856 4.74 -33.55 29.75
C VAL A 856 6.00 -33.20 28.97
N ILE A 857 6.06 -33.66 27.71
CA ILE A 857 7.22 -33.47 26.83
C ILE A 857 6.76 -32.87 25.51
N ILE A 858 7.41 -31.79 25.08
CA ILE A 858 7.19 -31.17 23.78
C ILE A 858 8.27 -31.58 22.76
N LYS A 859 7.84 -31.83 21.53
CA LYS A 859 8.74 -32.06 20.40
C LYS A 859 9.53 -30.78 20.10
N GLN A 860 10.87 -30.90 20.09
CA GLN A 860 11.78 -29.76 19.86
C GLN A 860 11.47 -29.04 18.54
N GLU A 861 11.10 -29.79 17.51
CA GLU A 861 10.73 -29.26 16.18
C GLU A 861 9.64 -28.18 16.25
N ILE A 862 8.65 -28.29 17.15
CA ILE A 862 7.59 -27.28 17.27
C ILE A 862 8.16 -25.93 17.71
N ILE A 863 9.09 -25.94 18.66
CA ILE A 863 9.74 -24.72 19.16
C ILE A 863 10.68 -24.16 18.08
N ASN A 864 11.48 -25.02 17.44
CA ASN A 864 12.38 -24.63 16.35
C ASN A 864 11.60 -23.94 15.21
N ASN A 865 10.45 -24.51 14.85
CA ASN A 865 9.58 -23.97 13.81
C ASN A 865 8.99 -22.62 14.22
N LEU A 866 8.50 -22.46 15.46
CA LEU A 866 8.00 -21.17 15.95
C LEU A 866 9.10 -20.09 15.95
N VAL A 867 10.31 -20.43 16.43
CA VAL A 867 11.48 -19.53 16.42
C VAL A 867 11.81 -19.09 15.00
N TYR A 868 11.88 -20.02 14.04
CA TYR A 868 12.13 -19.70 12.63
C TYR A 868 11.02 -18.80 12.04
N CYS A 869 9.77 -19.18 12.24
CA CYS A 869 8.62 -18.47 11.67
C CYS A 869 8.52 -17.03 12.18
N ILE A 870 8.73 -16.84 13.47
CA ILE A 870 8.54 -15.54 14.11
C ILE A 870 9.77 -14.64 13.89
N LEU A 871 10.99 -15.18 14.01
CA LEU A 871 12.21 -14.38 13.98
C LEU A 871 12.84 -14.22 12.59
N LYS A 872 12.52 -15.08 11.62
CA LYS A 872 13.13 -15.04 10.28
C LYS A 872 12.14 -14.95 9.12
N ASN A 873 11.17 -15.85 9.04
CA ASN A 873 10.26 -15.91 7.89
C ASN A 873 8.85 -16.32 8.28
N ILE A 874 7.90 -15.38 8.33
CA ILE A 874 6.49 -15.68 8.66
C ILE A 874 5.86 -16.62 7.63
N ASN A 875 6.28 -16.53 6.36
CA ASN A 875 5.90 -17.45 5.29
C ASN A 875 6.65 -18.80 5.44
N CYS A 876 6.44 -19.48 6.56
CA CYS A 876 7.15 -20.71 6.91
C CYS A 876 6.30 -21.98 6.69
N PRO A 877 6.92 -23.17 6.62
CA PRO A 877 6.19 -24.44 6.51
C PRO A 877 5.16 -24.67 7.64
N LEU A 878 5.37 -24.16 8.86
CA LEU A 878 4.39 -24.24 9.95
C LEU A 878 3.07 -23.55 9.59
N ILE A 879 3.09 -22.33 9.04
CA ILE A 879 1.84 -21.62 8.73
C ILE A 879 1.07 -22.33 7.60
N HIS A 880 1.77 -22.88 6.61
CA HIS A 880 1.17 -23.69 5.55
C HIS A 880 0.62 -25.03 6.07
N ASN A 881 1.23 -25.60 7.11
CA ASN A 881 0.76 -26.82 7.77
C ASN A 881 -0.53 -26.63 8.59
N VAL A 882 -0.84 -25.41 9.03
CA VAL A 882 -2.00 -25.11 9.89
C VAL A 882 -3.10 -24.33 9.16
N THR A 883 -2.96 -24.16 7.85
CA THR A 883 -3.90 -23.42 7.00
C THR A 883 -4.24 -24.22 5.73
N ASN A 884 -5.21 -23.72 4.96
CA ASN A 884 -5.40 -24.17 3.58
C ASN A 884 -4.50 -23.39 2.62
N GLN A 885 -4.31 -23.91 1.41
CA GLN A 885 -3.43 -23.32 0.39
C GLN A 885 -3.79 -21.87 0.05
N SER A 886 -5.08 -21.52 0.04
CA SER A 886 -5.52 -20.14 -0.24
C SER A 886 -5.06 -19.17 0.84
N ILE A 887 -5.14 -19.56 2.10
CA ILE A 887 -4.71 -18.76 3.25
C ILE A 887 -3.18 -18.76 3.35
N GLY A 888 -2.52 -19.91 3.21
CA GLY A 888 -1.06 -19.98 3.18
C GLY A 888 -0.46 -19.07 2.11
N ASN A 889 -1.10 -19.00 0.93
CA ASN A 889 -0.69 -18.10 -0.15
C ASN A 889 -0.77 -16.60 0.21
N THR A 890 -1.57 -16.18 1.20
CA THR A 890 -1.60 -14.77 1.64
C THR A 890 -0.33 -14.36 2.37
N PHE A 891 0.49 -15.32 2.81
CA PHE A 891 1.79 -15.05 3.46
C PHE A 891 2.94 -14.91 2.45
N LYS A 892 2.76 -15.29 1.17
CA LYS A 892 3.80 -15.18 0.12
C LYS A 892 4.46 -13.79 -0.02
N PRO A 893 3.73 -12.65 0.09
CA PRO A 893 4.34 -11.32 0.03
C PRO A 893 5.33 -11.03 1.17
N PHE A 894 5.31 -11.83 2.23
CA PHE A 894 6.16 -11.69 3.43
C PHE A 894 7.29 -12.73 3.45
N ASP A 895 7.69 -13.25 2.29
CA ASP A 895 8.83 -14.15 2.22
C ASP A 895 10.11 -13.46 2.74
N GLN A 896 10.93 -14.20 3.48
CA GLN A 896 12.13 -13.71 4.16
C GLN A 896 11.87 -12.50 5.09
N THR A 897 10.64 -12.35 5.59
CA THR A 897 10.26 -11.27 6.51
C THR A 897 9.98 -11.83 7.89
N SER A 898 10.62 -11.28 8.93
CA SER A 898 10.33 -11.59 10.33
C SER A 898 9.00 -10.97 10.77
N MET A 899 8.42 -11.46 11.87
CA MET A 899 7.17 -10.92 12.41
C MET A 899 7.31 -9.43 12.79
N PRO A 900 6.45 -8.54 12.25
CA PRO A 900 6.44 -7.15 12.64
C PRO A 900 5.63 -6.99 13.92
N PHE A 901 6.30 -6.68 15.01
CA PHE A 901 5.67 -6.45 16.31
C PHE A 901 5.23 -5.00 16.52
N SER A 902 5.06 -4.22 15.45
CA SER A 902 4.64 -2.83 15.56
C SER A 902 3.20 -2.69 16.03
N ILE A 903 2.92 -1.62 16.77
CA ILE A 903 1.56 -1.18 17.07
C ILE A 903 0.74 -0.98 15.79
N ASN A 904 -0.49 -1.50 15.81
CA ASN A 904 -1.44 -1.36 14.72
C ASN A 904 -2.32 -0.10 14.86
N THR A 905 -2.90 0.33 13.74
CA THR A 905 -3.98 1.32 13.71
C THR A 905 -5.28 0.66 13.27
N TYR A 906 -6.42 1.24 13.64
CA TYR A 906 -7.73 0.75 13.24
C TYR A 906 -8.48 1.81 12.43
N PRO A 907 -9.18 1.45 11.33
CA PRO A 907 -9.47 0.09 10.85
C PRO A 907 -8.37 -0.53 9.98
N ILE A 908 -7.24 0.15 9.79
CA ILE A 908 -6.18 -0.25 8.87
C ILE A 908 -5.13 -1.10 9.61
N SER A 909 -5.37 -2.41 9.71
CA SER A 909 -4.32 -3.35 10.13
C SER A 909 -3.59 -3.90 8.91
N THR A 910 -2.30 -3.61 8.79
CA THR A 910 -1.44 -4.05 7.68
C THR A 910 -0.46 -5.16 8.05
N THR A 911 -0.48 -5.64 9.30
CA THR A 911 0.54 -6.59 9.80
C THR A 911 0.09 -8.05 9.62
N PRO A 912 0.99 -8.95 9.16
CA PRO A 912 0.74 -10.39 9.10
C PRO A 912 0.73 -11.08 10.49
N THR A 913 0.95 -10.33 11.57
CA THR A 913 1.00 -10.82 12.95
C THR A 913 -0.33 -11.42 13.40
N PHE A 914 -1.44 -10.67 13.24
CA PHE A 914 -2.79 -11.15 13.57
C PHE A 914 -3.16 -12.47 12.86
N PRO A 915 -3.10 -12.58 11.51
CA PRO A 915 -3.49 -13.80 10.85
C PRO A 915 -2.59 -14.97 11.23
N PHE A 916 -1.29 -14.76 11.45
CA PHE A 916 -0.39 -15.84 11.88
C PHE A 916 -0.82 -16.42 13.23
N ILE A 917 -0.99 -15.56 14.24
CA ILE A 917 -1.39 -15.96 15.60
C ILE A 917 -2.76 -16.65 15.57
N LYS A 918 -3.71 -16.10 14.81
CA LYS A 918 -5.05 -16.67 14.63
C LYS A 918 -5.00 -18.13 14.20
N TYR A 919 -4.23 -18.46 13.16
CA TYR A 919 -4.21 -19.82 12.63
C TYR A 919 -3.39 -20.78 13.51
N VAL A 920 -2.24 -20.33 14.03
CA VAL A 920 -1.38 -21.16 14.88
C VAL A 920 -2.04 -21.47 16.22
N LEU A 921 -2.57 -20.45 16.92
CA LEU A 921 -3.24 -20.63 18.22
C LEU A 921 -4.50 -21.48 18.07
N GLY A 922 -5.31 -21.23 17.03
CA GLY A 922 -6.51 -22.00 16.74
C GLY A 922 -6.20 -23.47 16.47
N TYR A 923 -5.09 -23.76 15.80
CA TYR A 923 -4.65 -25.12 15.54
C TYR A 923 -4.06 -25.81 16.78
N PHE A 924 -3.32 -25.09 17.61
CA PHE A 924 -2.70 -25.63 18.83
C PHE A 924 -3.74 -25.96 19.91
N LEU A 925 -4.80 -25.16 20.04
CA LEU A 925 -5.90 -25.35 20.99
C LEU A 925 -7.13 -26.03 20.37
N ARG A 926 -6.96 -26.70 19.22
CA ARG A 926 -8.07 -27.37 18.53
C ARG A 926 -8.68 -28.49 19.35
N ASP A 927 -9.92 -28.79 19.02
CA ASP A 927 -10.61 -29.98 19.52
C ASP A 927 -10.16 -31.24 18.81
N ARG A 928 -9.26 -31.97 19.45
CA ARG A 928 -8.70 -33.21 18.93
C ARG A 928 -9.73 -34.34 18.84
N SER A 929 -10.82 -34.29 19.60
CA SER A 929 -11.92 -35.26 19.43
C SER A 929 -12.64 -35.07 18.08
N TYR A 930 -12.48 -33.91 17.45
CA TYR A 930 -13.05 -33.58 16.16
C TYR A 930 -12.18 -34.00 14.97
N ASP A 931 -10.88 -34.23 15.19
CA ASP A 931 -9.92 -34.61 14.14
C ASP A 931 -10.35 -35.94 13.45
N ILE A 932 -11.10 -36.80 14.15
CA ILE A 932 -11.57 -38.12 13.65
C ILE A 932 -12.75 -37.99 12.66
N GLN A 933 -13.48 -36.86 12.62
CA GLN A 933 -14.69 -36.73 11.79
C GLN A 933 -14.42 -36.64 10.29
N ASN A 934 -13.14 -36.48 9.88
CA ASN A 934 -12.66 -36.47 8.49
C ASN A 934 -13.59 -35.76 7.48
N LEU A 935 -14.02 -34.53 7.83
CA LEU A 935 -14.97 -33.77 7.03
C LEU A 935 -14.33 -33.24 5.74
N THR A 936 -15.12 -33.23 4.65
CA THR A 936 -14.71 -32.58 3.41
C THR A 936 -14.59 -31.06 3.57
N LYS A 937 -13.85 -30.42 2.67
CA LYS A 937 -13.70 -28.96 2.62
C LYS A 937 -15.03 -28.21 2.55
N ILE A 938 -16.01 -28.74 1.81
CA ILE A 938 -17.35 -28.15 1.66
C ILE A 938 -18.11 -28.25 2.99
N SER A 939 -18.17 -29.46 3.58
CA SER A 939 -18.84 -29.69 4.86
C SER A 939 -18.22 -28.88 6.00
N CYS A 940 -16.90 -28.70 5.99
CA CYS A 940 -16.19 -27.84 6.95
C CYS A 940 -16.63 -26.37 6.81
N LYS A 941 -16.76 -25.88 5.57
CA LYS A 941 -17.21 -24.51 5.27
C LYS A 941 -18.68 -24.27 5.65
N GLU A 942 -19.55 -25.25 5.41
CA GLU A 942 -20.96 -25.19 5.82
C GLU A 942 -21.10 -25.11 7.35
N ARG A 943 -20.33 -25.92 8.09
CA ARG A 943 -20.29 -25.80 9.55
C ARG A 943 -19.74 -24.47 10.01
N ALA A 944 -18.70 -23.94 9.36
CA ALA A 944 -18.17 -22.61 9.64
C ALA A 944 -19.23 -21.51 9.48
N TYR A 945 -20.19 -21.68 8.56
CA TYR A 945 -21.27 -20.71 8.34
C TYR A 945 -22.41 -20.87 9.36
N ASN A 946 -22.74 -22.10 9.75
CA ASN A 946 -23.90 -22.40 10.59
C ASN A 946 -23.62 -22.32 12.10
N ASP A 947 -22.37 -22.50 12.53
CA ASP A 947 -22.00 -22.53 13.94
C ASP A 947 -21.39 -21.19 14.36
N SER A 948 -22.17 -20.40 15.10
CA SER A 948 -21.74 -19.11 15.64
C SER A 948 -20.79 -19.25 16.84
N PHE A 949 -20.60 -20.45 17.38
CA PHE A 949 -19.89 -20.71 18.62
C PHE A 949 -18.46 -21.24 18.40
N CYS A 950 -18.27 -22.18 17.49
CA CYS A 950 -16.95 -22.70 17.15
C CYS A 950 -16.34 -21.97 15.94
N SER A 951 -15.03 -22.08 15.75
CA SER A 951 -14.33 -21.72 14.52
C SER A 951 -13.95 -23.00 13.79
N TYR A 952 -14.22 -23.07 12.49
CA TYR A 952 -13.85 -24.20 11.64
C TYR A 952 -12.88 -23.72 10.56
N THR A 953 -11.74 -24.38 10.48
CA THR A 953 -10.70 -24.09 9.48
C THR A 953 -10.33 -25.39 8.79
N PHE A 954 -10.49 -25.44 7.46
CA PHE A 954 -9.96 -26.56 6.68
C PHE A 954 -8.44 -26.40 6.52
N VAL A 955 -7.69 -27.46 6.81
CA VAL A 955 -6.23 -27.50 6.75
C VAL A 955 -5.82 -28.54 5.71
N ASP A 956 -5.06 -28.13 4.69
CA ASP A 956 -4.67 -28.99 3.58
C ASP A 956 -3.41 -29.82 3.90
N GLY A 957 -2.61 -29.40 4.90
CA GLY A 957 -1.27 -29.93 5.18
C GLY A 957 -0.19 -29.36 4.25
N TYR A 958 1.07 -29.40 4.66
CA TYR A 958 2.19 -28.94 3.82
C TYR A 958 2.52 -29.99 2.76
N ALA A 959 2.39 -29.62 1.49
CA ALA A 959 2.98 -30.37 0.39
C ALA A 959 4.43 -29.88 0.19
N PRO A 960 5.46 -30.64 0.61
CA PRO A 960 6.81 -30.30 0.23
C PRO A 960 6.91 -30.47 -1.30
N SER A 961 7.38 -29.42 -1.98
CA SER A 961 7.49 -29.38 -3.44
C SER A 961 8.57 -30.29 -4.02
N ILE A 962 9.01 -31.33 -3.32
CA ILE A 962 10.09 -32.22 -3.76
C ILE A 962 9.79 -33.64 -3.23
N ILE A 963 9.43 -34.52 -4.19
CA ILE A 963 9.36 -36.00 -4.13
C ILE A 963 8.10 -36.62 -3.47
N ASN A 964 7.36 -37.32 -4.33
CA ASN A 964 6.28 -38.29 -4.12
C ASN A 964 4.86 -37.80 -3.80
N GLU A 965 4.00 -38.10 -4.78
CA GLU A 965 2.54 -38.03 -4.84
C GLU A 965 1.84 -38.73 -3.66
N LYS A 966 1.81 -38.09 -2.49
CA LYS A 966 0.73 -38.32 -1.53
C LYS A 966 -0.13 -37.06 -1.49
N SER A 967 -1.26 -37.11 -2.17
CA SER A 967 -2.34 -36.14 -1.97
C SER A 967 -2.72 -36.18 -0.50
N PHE A 968 -2.31 -35.18 0.28
CA PHE A 968 -2.81 -35.03 1.64
C PHE A 968 -4.33 -34.82 1.55
N SER A 969 -5.09 -35.73 2.16
CA SER A 969 -6.50 -35.47 2.45
C SER A 969 -6.51 -34.47 3.60
N GLY A 970 -6.68 -33.19 3.28
CA GLY A 970 -6.86 -32.15 4.29
C GLY A 970 -8.03 -32.49 5.22
N TYR A 971 -8.02 -31.95 6.43
CA TYR A 971 -9.06 -32.20 7.43
C TYR A 971 -9.57 -30.91 8.07
N CYS A 972 -10.77 -30.98 8.63
CA CYS A 972 -11.42 -29.84 9.27
C CYS A 972 -10.99 -29.70 10.72
N VAL A 973 -10.35 -28.57 11.06
CA VAL A 973 -9.96 -28.23 12.42
C VAL A 973 -11.05 -27.42 13.07
N ARG A 974 -11.57 -27.91 14.20
CA ARG A 974 -12.51 -27.17 15.07
C ARG A 974 -11.74 -26.56 16.24
N SER A 975 -11.94 -25.27 16.48
CA SER A 975 -11.39 -24.56 17.65
C SER A 975 -12.43 -23.58 18.22
N TYR A 976 -12.12 -22.98 19.36
CA TYR A 976 -12.97 -21.96 20.01
C TYR A 976 -12.33 -20.59 19.93
N LEU A 977 -11.60 -20.37 18.83
CA LEU A 977 -10.90 -19.12 18.60
C LEU A 977 -11.86 -18.02 18.16
N ARG A 978 -11.70 -16.85 18.77
CA ARG A 978 -12.42 -15.62 18.47
C ARG A 978 -11.46 -14.45 18.56
N PHE A 979 -11.89 -13.31 18.04
CA PHE A 979 -11.14 -12.07 18.12
C PHE A 979 -12.08 -10.88 18.31
N VAL A 980 -11.59 -9.86 18.99
CA VAL A 980 -12.33 -8.62 19.31
C VAL A 980 -11.44 -7.42 19.03
N GLN A 981 -12.06 -6.33 18.59
CA GLN A 981 -11.39 -5.05 18.41
C GLN A 981 -10.76 -4.58 19.72
N SER A 982 -9.47 -4.23 19.67
CA SER A 982 -8.67 -3.81 20.83
C SER A 982 -8.50 -2.28 20.95
N ILE A 983 -9.39 -1.50 20.33
CA ILE A 983 -9.36 -0.04 20.45
C ILE A 983 -9.79 0.38 21.85
N SER A 984 -9.08 1.38 22.40
CA SER A 984 -9.42 1.98 23.68
C SER A 984 -10.90 2.39 23.78
N PRO A 985 -11.55 2.16 24.94
CA PRO A 985 -12.92 2.61 25.20
C PRO A 985 -13.14 4.12 24.99
N ALA A 986 -12.07 4.93 25.07
CA ALA A 986 -12.09 6.37 24.80
C ALA A 986 -12.70 6.73 23.42
N PHE A 987 -12.58 5.84 22.44
CA PHE A 987 -13.09 6.05 21.07
C PHE A 987 -14.46 5.40 20.82
N ILE A 988 -15.00 4.67 21.79
CA ILE A 988 -16.23 3.89 21.66
C ILE A 988 -17.35 4.49 22.50
N ILE A 989 -17.02 5.01 23.69
CA ILE A 989 -17.98 5.66 24.57
C ILE A 989 -18.47 6.96 23.90
N GLU A 990 -19.78 7.07 23.73
CA GLU A 990 -20.40 8.27 23.18
C GLU A 990 -20.11 9.49 24.06
N ASN A 991 -19.73 10.61 23.43
CA ASN A 991 -19.39 11.87 24.08
C ASN A 991 -18.25 11.80 25.12
N TYR A 992 -17.36 10.80 25.03
CA TYR A 992 -16.17 10.74 25.87
C TYR A 992 -15.23 11.92 25.59
N ASP A 993 -14.78 12.61 26.63
CA ASP A 993 -13.78 13.66 26.47
C ASP A 993 -12.39 13.03 26.34
N LEU A 994 -11.88 13.00 25.11
CA LEU A 994 -10.56 12.48 24.75
C LEU A 994 -9.38 13.14 25.48
N SER A 995 -9.61 14.22 26.25
CA SER A 995 -8.60 14.84 27.11
C SER A 995 -8.44 14.16 28.48
N GLN A 996 -9.42 13.35 28.88
CA GLN A 996 -9.39 12.60 30.15
C GLN A 996 -8.36 11.48 30.13
N THR A 997 -7.74 11.22 31.28
CA THR A 997 -6.70 10.19 31.47
C THR A 997 -7.26 8.84 31.92
N THR A 998 -8.59 8.67 31.96
CA THR A 998 -9.22 7.41 32.41
C THR A 998 -8.97 6.26 31.43
N TYR A 999 -9.11 6.53 30.13
CA TYR A 999 -8.80 5.59 29.05
C TYR A 999 -7.75 6.19 28.11
N PRO A 1000 -6.79 5.39 27.61
CA PRO A 1000 -5.75 5.89 26.71
C PRO A 1000 -6.35 6.38 25.38
N ALA A 1001 -5.90 7.51 24.87
CA ALA A 1001 -6.45 8.12 23.65
C ALA A 1001 -5.36 8.33 22.59
N TRP A 1002 -4.65 7.27 22.22
CA TRP A 1002 -3.58 7.32 21.24
C TRP A 1002 -4.12 7.24 19.80
N THR A 1003 -3.62 8.12 18.93
CA THR A 1003 -3.84 8.09 17.48
C THR A 1003 -2.52 8.21 16.73
N GLU A 1004 -2.47 7.68 15.52
CA GLU A 1004 -1.36 7.85 14.59
C GLU A 1004 -1.79 8.72 13.42
N SER A 1005 -0.94 9.67 13.02
CA SER A 1005 -1.20 10.53 11.87
C SER A 1005 -1.30 9.70 10.59
N ARG A 1006 -2.10 10.10 9.60
CA ARG A 1006 -1.93 9.62 8.22
C ARG A 1006 -0.85 10.41 7.50
N TRP A 1007 -0.18 9.76 6.55
CA TRP A 1007 0.82 10.35 5.66
C TRP A 1007 0.69 9.77 4.24
N THR A 1008 1.18 10.49 3.23
CA THR A 1008 0.99 10.11 1.80
C THR A 1008 2.27 9.70 1.10
N THR A 1009 3.32 10.52 1.19
CA THR A 1009 4.63 10.25 0.57
C THR A 1009 5.73 10.50 1.58
N ILE A 1010 6.53 9.47 1.85
CA ILE A 1010 7.77 9.57 2.64
C ILE A 1010 8.94 9.26 1.70
N SER A 1011 10.01 10.06 1.75
CA SER A 1011 11.20 9.85 0.94
C SER A 1011 12.44 10.48 1.56
N LEU A 1012 13.59 9.83 1.37
CA LEU A 1012 14.92 10.33 1.72
C LEU A 1012 15.77 10.39 0.44
N ARG A 1013 16.35 11.55 0.14
CA ARG A 1013 17.20 11.71 -1.05
C ARG A 1013 18.42 12.60 -0.84
N LEU A 1014 19.54 12.22 -1.43
CA LEU A 1014 20.74 13.06 -1.58
C LEU A 1014 20.65 13.87 -2.87
N PHE A 1015 21.26 15.05 -2.87
CA PHE A 1015 21.46 15.85 -4.07
C PHE A 1015 22.64 16.81 -3.90
N ILE A 1016 23.01 17.49 -4.98
CA ILE A 1016 24.07 18.49 -4.99
C ILE A 1016 23.47 19.89 -4.90
N ILE A 1017 23.97 20.72 -4.00
CA ILE A 1017 23.54 22.11 -3.80
C ILE A 1017 24.44 23.03 -4.65
N PRO A 1018 23.88 23.77 -5.63
CA PRO A 1018 24.64 24.78 -6.38
C PRO A 1018 25.00 25.96 -5.47
N THR A 1019 26.05 26.71 -5.82
CA THR A 1019 26.41 27.91 -5.07
C THR A 1019 25.39 29.02 -5.31
N ARG A 1020 25.12 29.84 -4.28
CA ARG A 1020 24.20 30.99 -4.40
C ARG A 1020 24.63 31.95 -5.51
N THR A 1021 25.93 32.12 -5.72
CA THR A 1021 26.48 32.88 -6.85
C THR A 1021 26.07 32.29 -8.19
N HIS A 1022 26.15 30.96 -8.35
CA HIS A 1022 25.76 30.30 -9.59
C HIS A 1022 24.25 30.43 -9.86
N GLU A 1023 23.40 30.31 -8.84
CA GLU A 1023 21.96 30.54 -8.95
C GLU A 1023 21.63 31.97 -9.39
N ILE A 1024 22.26 32.97 -8.75
CA ILE A 1024 22.06 34.39 -9.06
C ILE A 1024 22.55 34.70 -10.48
N VAL A 1025 23.73 34.22 -10.87
CA VAL A 1025 24.26 34.41 -12.22
C VAL A 1025 23.34 33.79 -13.26
N THR A 1026 22.84 32.57 -13.01
CA THR A 1026 21.89 31.90 -13.91
C THR A 1026 20.60 32.69 -14.05
N LEU A 1027 20.06 33.22 -12.95
CA LEU A 1027 18.87 34.07 -12.97
C LEU A 1027 19.10 35.38 -13.74
N ILE A 1028 20.22 36.07 -13.49
CA ILE A 1028 20.56 37.32 -14.17
C ILE A 1028 20.72 37.09 -15.68
N ILE A 1029 21.44 36.03 -16.08
CA ILE A 1029 21.61 35.65 -17.48
C ILE A 1029 20.25 35.36 -18.11
N GLY A 1030 19.37 34.62 -17.42
CA GLY A 1030 18.01 34.33 -17.90
C GLY A 1030 17.17 35.60 -18.11
N ILE A 1031 17.21 36.55 -17.17
CA ILE A 1031 16.52 37.84 -17.27
C ILE A 1031 17.08 38.66 -18.44
N LEU A 1032 18.41 38.74 -18.56
CA LEU A 1032 19.09 39.50 -19.60
C LEU A 1032 18.79 38.94 -21.00
N LEU A 1033 18.87 37.63 -21.18
CA LEU A 1033 18.51 36.96 -22.44
C LEU A 1033 17.04 37.17 -22.79
N THR A 1034 16.15 37.14 -21.79
CA THR A 1034 14.73 37.41 -21.98
C THR A 1034 14.53 38.86 -22.45
N PHE A 1035 15.16 39.83 -21.78
CA PHE A 1035 15.08 41.24 -22.16
C PHE A 1035 15.64 41.51 -23.57
N ILE A 1036 16.81 40.95 -23.90
CA ILE A 1036 17.40 41.04 -25.24
C ILE A 1036 16.47 40.43 -26.28
N SER A 1037 15.89 39.25 -26.01
CA SER A 1037 14.92 38.62 -26.90
C SER A 1037 13.69 39.51 -27.13
N PHE A 1038 13.17 40.14 -26.07
CA PHE A 1038 12.07 41.12 -26.18
C PHE A 1038 12.46 42.34 -27.03
N CYS A 1039 13.64 42.92 -26.81
CA CYS A 1039 14.12 44.06 -27.59
C CYS A 1039 14.29 43.68 -29.07
N VAL A 1040 14.93 42.54 -29.36
CA VAL A 1040 15.11 42.05 -30.73
C VAL A 1040 13.76 41.81 -31.40
N LEU A 1041 12.82 41.16 -30.73
CA LEU A 1041 11.46 40.96 -31.25
C LEU A 1041 10.71 42.28 -31.45
N PHE A 1042 10.87 43.23 -30.54
CA PHE A 1042 10.27 44.57 -30.65
C PHE A 1042 10.83 45.32 -31.87
N PHE A 1043 12.14 45.35 -32.05
CA PHE A 1043 12.78 45.98 -33.21
C PHE A 1043 12.43 45.27 -34.52
N LEU A 1044 12.45 43.93 -34.56
CA LEU A 1044 11.99 43.18 -35.73
C LEU A 1044 10.53 43.49 -36.08
N ARG A 1045 9.66 43.63 -35.07
CA ARG A 1045 8.25 44.00 -35.26
C ARG A 1045 8.06 45.47 -35.69
N TYR A 1046 8.93 46.37 -35.25
CA TYR A 1046 8.94 47.77 -35.67
C TYR A 1046 9.42 47.92 -37.13
N TYR A 1047 10.49 47.23 -37.52
CA TYR A 1047 11.08 47.31 -38.86
C TYR A 1047 10.34 46.47 -39.92
N THR A 1048 9.63 45.41 -39.54
CA THR A 1048 8.71 44.67 -40.43
C THR A 1048 7.56 45.55 -40.95
N LYS A 1049 7.20 46.63 -40.24
CA LYS A 1049 6.26 47.65 -40.75
C LYS A 1049 6.88 48.59 -41.80
N ILE A 1050 8.21 48.68 -41.89
CA ILE A 1050 8.87 49.73 -42.66
C ILE A 1050 9.49 49.22 -43.98
N SER A 1051 10.03 48.00 -44.09
CA SER A 1051 10.67 47.61 -45.36
C SER A 1051 11.09 46.13 -45.55
N LEU A 1052 11.23 45.33 -44.49
CA LEU A 1052 11.99 44.06 -44.60
C LEU A 1052 11.28 42.91 -45.36
N PHE A 1053 9.98 42.99 -45.62
CA PHE A 1053 9.23 41.95 -46.32
C PHE A 1053 8.18 42.55 -47.26
N GLN A 1054 8.60 43.32 -48.28
CA GLN A 1054 7.74 43.47 -49.46
C GLN A 1054 7.91 42.24 -50.36
N PRO A 1055 6.81 41.60 -50.81
CA PRO A 1055 6.92 40.53 -51.80
C PRO A 1055 7.44 41.14 -53.11
N SER A 1056 8.52 40.58 -53.66
CA SER A 1056 8.95 40.88 -55.02
C SER A 1056 7.79 40.54 -55.97
N SER A 1057 7.31 41.54 -56.68
CA SER A 1057 6.38 41.36 -57.77
C SER A 1057 7.14 40.82 -58.99
N SER A 1058 6.96 39.53 -59.26
CA SER A 1058 7.15 38.89 -60.56
C SER A 1058 6.45 37.54 -60.58
#